data_AF-A0A2V8RLM0-F1
#
_entry.id   AF-A0A2V8RLM0-F1
#
_cell.length_a   1.000
_cell.length_b   1.000
_cell.length_c   1.000
_cell.angle_alpha   90.00
_cell.angle_beta   90.00
_cell.angle_gamma   90.00
#
_symmetry.space_group_name_H-M   'P 1'
#
loop_
_entity.id
_entity.type
_entity.pdbx_description
1 polymer ?
#
loop_
_entity_poly.entity_id
_entity_poly.type
_entity_poly.pdbx_seq_one_letter_code
_entity_poly.pdbx_strand_id
1 'polypeptide(L)'
;MSDFSFATDDNLDDLGSTATKYDHNVAALRLLKELEAEGRTEATLHEQTVLSRYTGWGDSTLLKRAFPHGISSHLPPSEELKELLTGEELKALRASSLNAHYTSLAVIRAIYAGLGHTGLHRLSEVRGSRLRVLEPAAGIGHFIGAMPKEFRDASEWAAVELDPLSARITKMLYPNAKVFAEGFESANLPSNWFDLVISNVPFGNYKVCDPEVKEHYLRASIHDYFFAKGLRVTRPGGLIAFITSRFTLDKQDNRLRSYLAAHAELLASVRLPNNAFTANAGTQVVTDIIILRKRSEPLKDAGERPAWVEAQDTTVLHESGAPMNVMLNRAYIQDASLMLGQPIVGAHGMYGRNEFTVKGDGRDLAASLGETLRRVLPEALFAASKPATSVAQESVAANKKPQQEEPDPLEQSVQQELAGMSTARAGFEQARATTLLEIYTAAKRVIALQMEGAGDDELGEAQRELNRLYDRFRVRYGYINSKQNLNAFRKGNGLLQFLRALEEPVGWGGQYRKAPLFSTRTIRPLRGKQNAETAQEALLLCLNERGGVDLDYAAEVCGKTAEQVREELRGLVFRTPSNEWVTRDEYLSGNVRARLKEAEAAAQFDESFNENVEALRAAQPAPLGAGEITARLGAAWIPTEVIDDYARFLVPRYRGRVKYLQPTAQWVVDLPHADVIDTPEASQQWGTKRVHALDILDDALNLRRTVVYDQIDEKTRIVNQTETVAAQAKLQDMKERFQEWVWQDSARERELCRIYNEQFNTTRERAYDGSHLTLPGASNRIELRPHQKDAVWRILQSKTTLVGHCVGAGKTLTAIAASHEMRRLNIARKSMIVVPKHVVPQWAQEAQRLYPGLRMLTTDAKDFTKHNRGETLSRIATCDWDLIIVPHPSFKLLPVSAETANKFINDEIERLRDYISELTDEGSRENKRSIKQLEKTIKRFEAKLKSQNSEIKRDDAQTITFEELGVEALFVDEFHHFKNLYFPTKMSRIAGLSNSESQQAFDMFVKIQWLIGQGGRVVALTGTPVSNTLCEVWIMMRYLQLDLLKELGMDHFDAWAQAFAETTTGVEMKPDGSGFRVHTRFNKFVNLPELSRLWRQCLDVRTPEQLNLPRPSVIGGSPIIVSVPASEELIDFVGQLSERSEKVRSREVHPSVDNMLKITSEGRKAALDMRLINPALEESPESKIEALVERVGRIYQRTNANRGAQMIFCDLATPKGRGGVTKTETALDEAA
;
A
#
# COMPACT_ATOMS: atom_id res chain seq x y z
N MET A 1 -41.16 -18.40 28.80
CA MET A 1 -40.40 -17.29 28.21
C MET A 1 -40.98 -17.03 26.85
N SER A 2 -41.52 -15.85 26.59
CA SER A 2 -42.23 -15.55 25.33
C SER A 2 -41.49 -14.47 24.58
N ASP A 3 -41.00 -14.83 23.39
CA ASP A 3 -40.55 -13.88 22.39
C ASP A 3 -41.69 -12.91 22.06
N PHE A 4 -41.35 -11.63 21.85
CA PHE A 4 -42.31 -10.60 21.49
C PHE A 4 -42.96 -10.90 20.15
N SER A 5 -44.19 -10.43 19.96
CA SER A 5 -44.80 -10.39 18.63
C SER A 5 -45.85 -9.33 18.47
N PHE A 6 -45.89 -8.76 17.28
CA PHE A 6 -46.92 -7.81 16.90
C PHE A 6 -48.28 -8.49 16.81
N ALA A 7 -49.31 -7.88 17.38
CA ALA A 7 -50.69 -8.26 17.17
C ALA A 7 -51.08 -8.00 15.70
N THR A 8 -52.09 -8.73 15.19
CA THR A 8 -52.54 -8.61 13.79
C THR A 8 -52.94 -7.19 13.39
N ASP A 9 -53.38 -6.38 14.37
CA ASP A 9 -53.90 -5.03 14.14
C ASP A 9 -52.82 -3.95 14.35
N ASP A 10 -51.61 -4.32 14.78
CA ASP A 10 -50.50 -3.37 14.97
C ASP A 10 -50.04 -2.79 13.63
N ASN A 11 -49.77 -1.48 13.62
CA ASN A 11 -49.26 -0.75 12.48
C ASN A 11 -48.12 0.22 12.89
N LEU A 12 -46.92 0.04 12.31
CA LEU A 12 -45.77 0.91 12.54
C LEU A 12 -45.88 2.26 11.80
N ASP A 13 -46.83 2.40 10.88
CA ASP A 13 -47.12 3.67 10.22
C ASP A 13 -47.85 4.66 11.14
N ASP A 14 -48.34 4.21 12.31
CA ASP A 14 -49.08 5.02 13.30
C ASP A 14 -48.28 5.27 14.61
N LEU A 15 -46.96 5.48 14.50
CA LEU A 15 -46.09 5.76 15.66
C LEU A 15 -46.06 7.25 16.08
N GLY A 16 -46.97 8.06 15.54
CA GLY A 16 -47.10 9.49 15.83
C GLY A 16 -46.08 10.38 15.10
N SER A 17 -46.02 11.65 15.53
CA SER A 17 -45.15 12.67 14.94
C SER A 17 -43.66 12.36 15.12
N THR A 18 -42.77 13.03 14.37
CA THR A 18 -41.31 12.97 14.60
C THR A 18 -40.94 13.22 16.06
N ALA A 19 -41.64 14.14 16.74
CA ALA A 19 -41.37 14.41 18.16
C ALA A 19 -41.67 13.19 19.03
N THR A 20 -42.79 12.51 18.77
CA THR A 20 -43.21 11.29 19.44
C THR A 20 -42.25 10.12 19.19
N LYS A 21 -41.74 9.98 17.95
CA LYS A 21 -40.72 8.97 17.60
C LYS A 21 -39.40 9.19 18.35
N TYR A 22 -38.98 10.44 18.52
CA TYR A 22 -37.80 10.78 19.33
C TYR A 22 -37.99 10.34 20.79
N ASP A 23 -39.15 10.67 21.37
CA ASP A 23 -39.46 10.35 22.77
C ASP A 23 -39.55 8.82 22.97
N HIS A 24 -40.13 8.08 22.02
CA HIS A 24 -40.14 6.61 22.03
C HIS A 24 -38.72 6.01 21.98
N ASN A 25 -37.82 6.55 21.15
CA ASN A 25 -36.44 6.07 21.07
C ASN A 25 -35.69 6.30 22.39
N VAL A 26 -35.82 7.48 22.99
CA VAL A 26 -35.20 7.79 24.29
C VAL A 26 -35.77 6.92 25.40
N ALA A 27 -37.08 6.70 25.43
CA ALA A 27 -37.73 5.82 26.40
C ALA A 27 -37.26 4.37 26.28
N ALA A 28 -37.13 3.84 25.06
CA ALA A 28 -36.62 2.48 24.83
C ALA A 28 -35.15 2.33 25.25
N LEU A 29 -34.30 3.32 24.97
CA LEU A 29 -32.90 3.31 25.40
C LEU A 29 -32.76 3.42 26.92
N ARG A 30 -33.58 4.25 27.57
CA ARG A 30 -33.61 4.38 29.03
C ARG A 30 -34.00 3.07 29.69
N LEU A 31 -35.09 2.47 29.22
CA LEU A 31 -35.54 1.17 29.72
C LEU A 31 -34.49 0.07 29.47
N LEU A 32 -33.83 0.05 28.31
CA LEU A 32 -32.74 -0.90 28.04
C LEU A 32 -31.62 -0.78 29.09
N LYS A 33 -31.20 0.45 29.41
CA LYS A 33 -30.15 0.71 30.41
C LYS A 33 -30.58 0.31 31.82
N GLU A 34 -31.83 0.56 32.18
CA GLU A 34 -32.41 0.13 33.47
C GLU A 34 -32.39 -1.40 33.59
N LEU A 35 -32.87 -2.13 32.57
CA LEU A 35 -32.87 -3.59 32.55
C LEU A 35 -31.44 -4.18 32.63
N GLU A 36 -30.48 -3.57 31.93
CA GLU A 36 -29.06 -3.97 31.98
C GLU A 36 -28.44 -3.73 33.36
N ALA A 37 -28.74 -2.59 34.00
CA ALA A 37 -28.27 -2.27 35.35
C ALA A 37 -28.85 -3.22 36.40
N GLU A 38 -30.09 -3.69 36.21
CA GLU A 38 -30.74 -4.71 37.03
C GLU A 38 -30.22 -6.14 36.75
N GLY A 39 -29.33 -6.31 35.76
CA GLY A 39 -28.82 -7.62 35.34
C GLY A 39 -29.90 -8.53 34.73
N ARG A 40 -31.02 -7.95 34.30
CA ARG A 40 -32.13 -8.69 33.70
C ARG A 40 -31.82 -8.99 32.25
N THR A 41 -32.19 -10.19 31.82
CA THR A 41 -32.01 -10.65 30.43
C THR A 41 -33.34 -10.76 29.67
N GLU A 42 -34.45 -10.38 30.33
CA GLU A 42 -35.82 -10.51 29.82
C GLU A 42 -36.67 -9.27 30.18
N ALA A 43 -37.40 -8.78 29.19
CA ALA A 43 -38.41 -7.74 29.34
C ALA A 43 -39.80 -8.35 29.52
N THR A 44 -40.60 -7.80 30.43
CA THR A 44 -42.03 -8.10 30.59
C THR A 44 -42.83 -7.65 29.36
N LEU A 45 -44.07 -8.12 29.20
CA LEU A 45 -44.92 -7.76 28.06
C LEU A 45 -45.09 -6.23 27.90
N HIS A 46 -45.18 -5.51 29.01
CA HIS A 46 -45.27 -4.04 29.01
C HIS A 46 -43.96 -3.39 28.56
N GLU A 47 -42.82 -3.86 29.09
CA GLU A 47 -41.49 -3.38 28.71
C GLU A 47 -41.15 -3.71 27.24
N GLN A 48 -41.53 -4.90 26.76
CA GLN A 48 -41.42 -5.29 25.35
C GLN A 48 -42.19 -4.33 24.43
N THR A 49 -43.36 -3.86 24.87
CA THR A 49 -44.14 -2.86 24.11
C THR A 49 -43.36 -1.56 23.96
N VAL A 50 -42.69 -1.09 25.02
CA VAL A 50 -41.85 0.13 24.97
C VAL A 50 -40.64 -0.07 24.06
N LEU A 51 -39.93 -1.19 24.21
CA LEU A 51 -38.76 -1.53 23.39
C LEU A 51 -39.10 -1.70 21.90
N SER A 52 -40.27 -2.27 21.58
CA SER A 52 -40.72 -2.50 20.20
C SER A 52 -41.02 -1.21 19.42
N ARG A 53 -41.15 -0.06 20.11
CA ARG A 53 -41.39 1.26 19.50
C ARG A 53 -40.10 1.97 19.10
N TYR A 54 -38.93 1.37 19.33
CA TYR A 54 -37.66 1.95 18.88
C TYR A 54 -37.57 1.93 17.35
N THR A 55 -37.52 3.12 16.75
CA THR A 55 -37.49 3.33 15.29
C THR A 55 -36.13 3.73 14.76
N GLY A 56 -35.10 3.75 15.62
CA GLY A 56 -33.75 4.17 15.28
C GLY A 56 -33.67 5.63 14.84
N TRP A 57 -32.53 6.01 14.26
CA TRP A 57 -32.16 7.41 14.03
C TRP A 57 -32.02 7.75 12.55
N GLY A 58 -32.66 7.02 11.63
CA GLY A 58 -32.54 7.25 10.19
C GLY A 58 -33.28 8.48 9.66
N ASP A 59 -34.28 9.00 10.39
CA ASP A 59 -35.05 10.17 9.97
C ASP A 59 -34.22 11.45 10.15
N SER A 60 -34.04 12.21 9.07
CA SER A 60 -33.28 13.48 9.05
C SER A 60 -33.78 14.53 10.04
N THR A 61 -35.06 14.49 10.43
CA THR A 61 -35.67 15.38 11.41
C THR A 61 -35.41 14.91 12.85
N LEU A 62 -35.43 13.59 13.11
CA LEU A 62 -34.96 13.00 14.37
C LEU A 62 -33.48 13.29 14.60
N LEU A 63 -32.67 13.17 13.54
CA LEU A 63 -31.23 13.43 13.59
C LEU A 63 -30.88 14.87 13.92
N LYS A 64 -31.63 15.84 13.41
CA LYS A 64 -31.43 17.24 13.78
C LYS A 64 -31.76 17.51 15.25
N ARG A 65 -32.70 16.77 15.85
CA ARG A 65 -33.03 16.89 17.28
C ARG A 65 -32.01 16.17 18.17
N ALA A 66 -31.56 14.98 17.78
CA ALA A 66 -30.52 14.22 18.46
C ALA A 66 -29.13 14.88 18.36
N PHE A 67 -28.84 15.51 17.22
CA PHE A 67 -27.60 16.21 16.93
C PHE A 67 -27.89 17.63 16.41
N PRO A 68 -28.18 18.60 17.31
CA PRO A 68 -28.52 19.98 16.94
C PRO A 68 -27.45 20.69 16.09
N HIS A 69 -26.19 20.27 16.27
CA HIS A 69 -25.04 20.84 15.58
C HIS A 69 -24.65 20.09 14.30
N GLY A 70 -25.44 19.09 13.89
CA GLY A 70 -25.19 18.23 12.75
C GLY A 70 -24.49 16.93 13.14
N ILE A 71 -24.81 15.86 12.43
CA ILE A 71 -24.37 14.48 12.75
C ILE A 71 -22.86 14.26 12.61
N SER A 72 -22.20 15.07 11.79
CA SER A 72 -20.76 15.10 11.60
C SER A 72 -20.05 16.08 12.55
N SER A 73 -20.78 16.74 13.45
CA SER A 73 -20.20 17.68 14.41
C SER A 73 -19.65 16.94 15.63
N HIS A 74 -18.50 17.40 16.14
CA HIS A 74 -17.92 16.92 17.39
C HIS A 74 -18.61 17.51 18.63
N LEU A 75 -19.49 18.50 18.45
CA LEU A 75 -20.29 19.07 19.53
C LEU A 75 -21.23 18.01 20.16
N PRO A 76 -21.58 18.16 21.44
CA PRO A 76 -22.37 17.16 22.16
C PRO A 76 -23.73 16.91 21.48
N PRO A 77 -24.25 15.67 21.55
CA PRO A 77 -25.64 15.39 21.19
C PRO A 77 -26.58 16.14 22.15
N SER A 78 -27.90 15.97 22.00
CA SER A 78 -28.84 16.45 23.02
C SER A 78 -28.40 15.98 24.43
N GLU A 79 -28.55 16.83 25.45
CA GLU A 79 -28.10 16.52 26.82
C GLU A 79 -28.69 15.18 27.31
N GLU A 80 -29.93 14.85 26.94
CA GLU A 80 -30.58 13.57 27.23
C GLU A 80 -29.82 12.34 26.66
N LEU A 81 -29.25 12.44 25.46
CA LEU A 81 -28.47 11.34 24.86
C LEU A 81 -27.04 11.29 25.38
N LYS A 82 -26.49 12.44 25.76
CA LYS A 82 -25.15 12.56 26.36
C LYS A 82 -25.12 11.91 27.76
N GLU A 83 -26.18 12.07 28.54
CA GLU A 83 -26.30 11.43 29.86
C GLU A 83 -26.59 9.92 29.75
N LEU A 84 -27.34 9.50 28.71
CA LEU A 84 -27.81 8.13 28.58
C LEU A 84 -26.83 7.17 27.88
N LEU A 85 -25.98 7.67 26.99
CA LEU A 85 -25.11 6.86 26.13
C LEU A 85 -23.62 7.12 26.39
N THR A 86 -22.84 6.04 26.33
CA THR A 86 -21.38 6.12 26.38
C THR A 86 -20.78 6.66 25.08
N GLY A 87 -19.51 7.09 25.10
CA GLY A 87 -18.82 7.61 23.92
C GLY A 87 -18.78 6.62 22.73
N GLU A 88 -18.58 5.32 23.00
CA GLU A 88 -18.61 4.26 21.97
C GLU A 88 -20.03 4.04 21.42
N GLU A 89 -21.06 4.08 22.26
CA GLU A 89 -22.46 3.96 21.82
C GLU A 89 -22.91 5.16 20.98
N LEU A 90 -22.48 6.37 21.33
CA LEU A 90 -22.72 7.58 20.53
C LEU A 90 -22.02 7.50 19.16
N LYS A 91 -20.81 6.94 19.12
CA LYS A 91 -20.07 6.71 17.87
C LYS A 91 -20.77 5.67 16.99
N ALA A 92 -21.26 4.57 17.58
CA ALA A 92 -22.03 3.55 16.88
C ALA A 92 -23.36 4.12 16.34
N LEU A 93 -24.08 4.91 17.14
CA LEU A 93 -25.32 5.59 16.76
C LEU A 93 -25.10 6.57 15.60
N ARG A 94 -24.01 7.35 15.63
CA ARG A 94 -23.61 8.21 14.50
C ARG A 94 -23.34 7.41 13.23
N ALA A 95 -22.70 6.24 13.34
CA ALA A 95 -22.40 5.39 12.18
C ALA A 95 -23.65 4.69 11.61
N SER A 96 -24.58 4.27 12.46
CA SER A 96 -25.80 3.54 12.07
C SER A 96 -26.92 4.44 11.54
N SER A 97 -26.94 5.71 11.93
CA SER A 97 -27.92 6.73 11.51
C SER A 97 -28.11 6.88 10.00
N LEU A 98 -27.08 6.62 9.19
CA LEU A 98 -27.16 6.74 7.73
C LEU A 98 -27.95 5.61 7.08
N ASN A 99 -28.19 4.50 7.79
CA ASN A 99 -28.80 3.27 7.26
C ASN A 99 -29.97 2.73 8.11
N ALA A 100 -30.36 3.40 9.20
CA ALA A 100 -31.35 2.94 10.17
C ALA A 100 -32.81 3.22 9.72
N HIS A 101 -33.27 2.53 8.69
CA HIS A 101 -34.67 2.58 8.23
C HIS A 101 -35.33 1.20 8.37
N TYR A 102 -36.41 1.13 9.14
CA TYR A 102 -37.13 -0.12 9.40
C TYR A 102 -38.22 -0.40 8.36
N THR A 103 -38.38 -1.68 8.01
CA THR A 103 -39.41 -2.14 7.06
C THR A 103 -40.81 -2.11 7.70
N SER A 104 -41.85 -1.78 6.92
CA SER A 104 -43.23 -1.75 7.40
C SER A 104 -43.77 -3.16 7.66
N LEU A 105 -44.59 -3.33 8.69
CA LEU A 105 -45.19 -4.62 9.04
C LEU A 105 -46.07 -5.16 7.92
N ALA A 106 -46.78 -4.28 7.21
CA ALA A 106 -47.66 -4.65 6.11
C ALA A 106 -46.88 -5.32 4.96
N VAL A 107 -45.70 -4.79 4.61
CA VAL A 107 -44.81 -5.39 3.60
C VAL A 107 -44.23 -6.71 4.11
N ILE A 108 -43.77 -6.78 5.36
CA ILE A 108 -43.23 -8.02 5.95
C ILE A 108 -44.29 -9.14 5.95
N ARG A 109 -45.52 -8.84 6.37
CA ARG A 109 -46.65 -9.79 6.40
C ARG A 109 -47.00 -10.27 5.00
N ALA A 110 -46.99 -9.40 4.00
CA ALA A 110 -47.21 -9.78 2.60
C ALA A 110 -46.13 -10.73 2.08
N ILE A 111 -44.85 -10.51 2.43
CA ILE A 111 -43.76 -11.44 2.11
C ILE A 111 -44.00 -12.81 2.76
N TYR A 112 -44.35 -12.85 4.05
CA TYR A 112 -44.66 -14.12 4.74
C TYR A 112 -45.88 -14.84 4.16
N ALA A 113 -46.92 -14.12 3.75
CA ALA A 113 -48.06 -14.72 3.06
C ALA A 113 -47.64 -15.39 1.74
N GLY A 114 -46.77 -14.74 0.96
CA GLY A 114 -46.16 -15.30 -0.24
C GLY A 114 -45.30 -16.54 0.05
N LEU A 115 -44.41 -16.46 1.06
CA LEU A 115 -43.59 -17.61 1.48
C LEU A 115 -44.45 -18.76 2.02
N GLY A 116 -45.58 -18.45 2.67
CA GLY A 116 -46.57 -19.43 3.13
C GLY A 116 -47.14 -20.25 1.98
N HIS A 117 -47.42 -19.62 0.84
CA HIS A 117 -47.91 -20.27 -0.38
C HIS A 117 -46.95 -21.34 -0.93
N THR A 118 -45.64 -21.16 -0.74
CA THR A 118 -44.63 -22.15 -1.14
C THR A 118 -44.59 -23.41 -0.26
N GLY A 119 -45.30 -23.41 0.88
CA GLY A 119 -45.28 -24.50 1.85
C GLY A 119 -44.06 -24.51 2.79
N LEU A 120 -43.25 -23.44 2.80
CA LEU A 120 -42.02 -23.35 3.62
C LEU A 120 -42.27 -23.62 5.13
N HIS A 121 -43.39 -23.15 5.68
CA HIS A 121 -43.76 -23.35 7.08
C HIS A 121 -43.95 -24.84 7.46
N ARG A 122 -44.30 -25.70 6.49
CA ARG A 122 -44.49 -27.15 6.69
C ARG A 122 -43.21 -27.95 6.52
N LEU A 123 -42.10 -27.31 6.17
CA LEU A 123 -40.82 -27.98 5.95
C LEU A 123 -40.30 -28.66 7.23
N SER A 124 -40.68 -28.14 8.41
CA SER A 124 -40.38 -28.74 9.70
C SER A 124 -41.11 -30.08 9.91
N GLU A 125 -42.35 -30.20 9.43
CA GLU A 125 -43.15 -31.43 9.46
C GLU A 125 -42.53 -32.51 8.54
N VAL A 126 -41.95 -32.10 7.42
CA VAL A 126 -41.30 -33.00 6.45
C VAL A 126 -39.90 -33.42 6.88
N ARG A 127 -39.11 -32.53 7.52
CA ARG A 127 -37.71 -32.81 7.92
C ARG A 127 -37.55 -33.27 9.37
N GLY A 128 -38.58 -33.13 10.21
CA GLY A 128 -38.51 -33.43 11.65
C GLY A 128 -37.65 -32.45 12.46
N SER A 129 -37.29 -31.29 11.90
CA SER A 129 -36.46 -30.26 12.54
C SER A 129 -37.05 -28.87 12.34
N ARG A 130 -36.88 -27.95 13.31
CA ARG A 130 -37.33 -26.56 13.17
C ARG A 130 -36.68 -25.87 11.97
N LEU A 131 -37.41 -24.94 11.35
CA LEU A 131 -36.95 -24.08 10.26
C LEU A 131 -35.88 -23.11 10.76
N ARG A 132 -34.68 -23.17 10.18
CA ARG A 132 -33.59 -22.23 10.51
C ARG A 132 -33.72 -20.95 9.73
N VAL A 133 -33.99 -19.84 10.41
CA VAL A 133 -34.17 -18.53 9.78
C VAL A 133 -33.05 -17.58 10.19
N LEU A 134 -32.47 -16.88 9.22
CA LEU A 134 -31.46 -15.85 9.44
C LEU A 134 -31.96 -14.48 8.96
N GLU A 135 -31.88 -13.48 9.84
CA GLU A 135 -31.99 -12.07 9.50
C GLU A 135 -30.62 -11.39 9.58
N PRO A 136 -29.93 -11.13 8.44
CA PRO A 136 -28.57 -10.60 8.41
C PRO A 136 -28.43 -9.09 8.69
N ALA A 137 -29.55 -8.36 8.82
CA ALA A 137 -29.63 -6.95 9.20
C ALA A 137 -30.94 -6.72 9.98
N ALA A 138 -30.95 -7.12 11.24
CA ALA A 138 -32.19 -7.31 12.00
C ALA A 138 -32.78 -6.05 12.60
N GLY A 139 -31.98 -5.01 12.85
CA GLY A 139 -32.39 -3.84 13.62
C GLY A 139 -32.85 -4.25 15.02
N ILE A 140 -34.16 -4.09 15.30
CA ILE A 140 -34.84 -4.56 16.52
C ILE A 140 -35.71 -5.80 16.27
N GLY A 141 -35.51 -6.51 15.16
CA GLY A 141 -36.12 -7.80 14.82
C GLY A 141 -37.57 -7.73 14.29
N HIS A 142 -37.92 -6.75 13.45
CA HIS A 142 -39.29 -6.65 12.92
C HIS A 142 -39.73 -7.87 12.11
N PHE A 143 -38.84 -8.52 11.36
CA PHE A 143 -39.18 -9.75 10.64
C PHE A 143 -39.45 -10.92 11.58
N ILE A 144 -38.85 -10.93 12.78
CA ILE A 144 -39.12 -11.91 13.83
C ILE A 144 -40.49 -11.65 14.46
N GLY A 145 -40.73 -10.42 14.92
CA GLY A 145 -41.98 -10.06 15.62
C GLY A 145 -43.23 -10.09 14.74
N ALA A 146 -43.08 -9.84 13.43
CA ALA A 146 -44.18 -9.83 12.46
C ALA A 146 -44.48 -11.22 11.87
N MET A 147 -43.70 -12.24 12.25
CA MET A 147 -43.83 -13.59 11.73
C MET A 147 -45.18 -14.20 12.14
N PRO A 148 -45.96 -14.78 11.18
CA PRO A 148 -47.19 -15.50 11.49
C PRO A 148 -46.96 -16.65 12.45
N LYS A 149 -47.99 -17.02 13.22
CA LYS A 149 -47.90 -18.03 14.28
C LYS A 149 -47.41 -19.38 13.74
N GLU A 150 -47.89 -19.78 12.58
CA GLU A 150 -47.55 -21.06 11.92
C GLU A 150 -46.05 -21.16 11.61
N PHE A 151 -45.42 -20.04 11.27
CA PHE A 151 -43.99 -19.94 10.99
C PHE A 151 -43.17 -19.84 12.28
N ARG A 152 -43.68 -19.13 13.29
CA ARG A 152 -43.00 -18.90 14.57
C ARG A 152 -42.86 -20.19 15.37
N ASP A 153 -43.95 -20.95 15.48
CA ASP A 153 -43.98 -22.22 16.21
C ASP A 153 -43.04 -23.25 15.58
N ALA A 154 -42.77 -23.12 14.27
CA ALA A 154 -41.93 -24.01 13.48
C ALA A 154 -40.47 -23.57 13.32
N SER A 155 -40.04 -22.39 13.80
CA SER A 155 -38.71 -21.82 13.45
C SER A 155 -37.75 -21.60 14.63
N GLU A 156 -36.46 -21.58 14.33
CA GLU A 156 -35.38 -21.10 15.20
C GLU A 156 -34.64 -19.95 14.47
N TRP A 157 -34.28 -18.90 15.21
CA TRP A 157 -33.81 -17.63 14.62
C TRP A 157 -32.36 -17.31 14.97
N ALA A 158 -31.64 -16.85 13.95
CA ALA A 158 -30.41 -16.09 14.10
C ALA A 158 -30.62 -14.67 13.56
N ALA A 159 -30.17 -13.67 14.30
CA ALA A 159 -30.25 -12.27 13.93
C ALA A 159 -28.84 -11.66 13.98
N VAL A 160 -28.45 -10.94 12.94
CA VAL A 160 -27.19 -10.19 12.89
C VAL A 160 -27.54 -8.71 12.79
N GLU A 161 -26.97 -7.90 13.66
CA GLU A 161 -27.17 -6.46 13.64
C GLU A 161 -25.87 -5.73 13.95
N LEU A 162 -25.55 -4.74 13.10
CA LEU A 162 -24.32 -3.96 13.19
C LEU A 162 -24.37 -2.97 14.36
N ASP A 163 -25.54 -2.38 14.64
CA ASP A 163 -25.72 -1.44 15.75
C ASP A 163 -25.85 -2.18 17.09
N PRO A 164 -24.90 -2.01 18.03
CA PRO A 164 -24.93 -2.68 19.33
C PRO A 164 -26.15 -2.32 20.19
N LEU A 165 -26.74 -1.13 20.02
CA LEU A 165 -27.96 -0.74 20.76
C LEU A 165 -29.16 -1.52 20.23
N SER A 166 -29.37 -1.51 18.91
CA SER A 166 -30.46 -2.25 18.26
C SER A 166 -30.34 -3.77 18.47
N ALA A 167 -29.12 -4.32 18.43
CA ALA A 167 -28.86 -5.74 18.72
C ALA A 167 -29.26 -6.13 20.15
N ARG A 168 -28.99 -5.28 21.14
CA ARG A 168 -29.37 -5.55 22.54
C ARG A 168 -30.88 -5.42 22.76
N ILE A 169 -31.53 -4.45 22.11
CA ILE A 169 -33.01 -4.36 22.09
C ILE A 169 -33.61 -5.64 21.47
N THR A 170 -33.06 -6.10 20.34
CA THR A 170 -33.47 -7.38 19.72
C THR A 170 -33.33 -8.54 20.71
N LYS A 171 -32.24 -8.61 21.48
CA LYS A 171 -32.04 -9.68 22.45
C LYS A 171 -33.06 -9.66 23.59
N MET A 172 -33.49 -8.47 24.03
CA MET A 172 -34.54 -8.30 25.05
C MET A 172 -35.94 -8.65 24.52
N LEU A 173 -36.22 -8.36 23.24
CA LEU A 173 -37.49 -8.69 22.58
C LEU A 173 -37.60 -10.18 22.24
N TYR A 174 -36.49 -10.81 21.83
CA TYR A 174 -36.45 -12.20 21.36
C TYR A 174 -35.36 -13.00 22.09
N PRO A 175 -35.55 -13.30 23.40
CA PRO A 175 -34.54 -14.01 24.19
C PRO A 175 -34.17 -15.38 23.61
N ASN A 176 -35.09 -16.06 22.90
CA ASN A 176 -34.81 -17.35 22.27
C ASN A 176 -34.04 -17.24 20.94
N ALA A 177 -33.93 -16.04 20.35
CA ALA A 177 -33.14 -15.83 19.14
C ALA A 177 -31.63 -15.73 19.46
N LYS A 178 -30.81 -16.27 18.56
CA LYS A 178 -29.35 -16.07 18.61
C LYS A 178 -28.99 -14.75 17.93
N VAL A 179 -28.64 -13.75 18.73
CA VAL A 179 -28.31 -12.39 18.25
C VAL A 179 -26.79 -12.19 18.19
N PHE A 180 -26.28 -11.71 17.06
CA PHE A 180 -24.89 -11.34 16.83
C PHE A 180 -24.82 -9.81 16.69
N ALA A 181 -24.18 -9.14 17.65
CA ALA A 181 -23.98 -7.68 17.66
C ALA A 181 -22.72 -7.29 16.87
N GLU A 182 -22.71 -7.59 15.57
CA GLU A 182 -21.60 -7.34 14.66
C GLU A 182 -22.11 -7.21 13.20
N GLY A 183 -21.28 -6.69 12.30
CA GLY A 183 -21.62 -6.62 10.87
C GLY A 183 -21.74 -8.00 10.23
N PHE A 184 -22.60 -8.13 9.21
CA PHE A 184 -22.78 -9.39 8.48
C PHE A 184 -21.47 -9.92 7.90
N GLU A 185 -20.47 -9.08 7.61
CA GLU A 185 -19.11 -9.45 7.22
C GLU A 185 -18.24 -10.11 8.28
N SER A 186 -18.47 -9.80 9.55
CA SER A 186 -17.73 -10.37 10.67
C SER A 186 -18.41 -11.60 11.26
N ALA A 187 -19.75 -11.66 11.16
CA ALA A 187 -20.55 -12.74 11.73
C ALA A 187 -20.09 -14.12 11.24
N ASN A 188 -19.60 -14.93 12.18
CA ASN A 188 -19.14 -16.30 11.93
C ASN A 188 -20.33 -17.25 11.80
N LEU A 189 -20.86 -17.35 10.58
CA LEU A 189 -22.04 -18.14 10.25
C LEU A 189 -21.67 -19.38 9.45
N PRO A 190 -22.22 -20.56 9.78
CA PRO A 190 -21.96 -21.78 9.03
C PRO A 190 -22.49 -21.68 7.59
N SER A 191 -21.70 -22.17 6.64
CA SER A 191 -22.11 -22.28 5.24
C SER A 191 -23.17 -23.37 5.05
N ASN A 192 -24.10 -23.18 4.10
CA ASN A 192 -25.16 -24.14 3.78
C ASN A 192 -26.06 -24.56 4.95
N TRP A 193 -26.35 -23.67 5.90
CA TRP A 193 -27.00 -24.01 7.16
C TRP A 193 -28.47 -23.56 7.26
N PHE A 194 -28.79 -22.37 6.75
CA PHE A 194 -30.10 -21.74 6.95
C PHE A 194 -31.10 -22.11 5.86
N ASP A 195 -32.36 -22.22 6.26
CA ASP A 195 -33.48 -22.66 5.42
C ASP A 195 -34.12 -21.47 4.73
N LEU A 196 -34.14 -20.33 5.42
CA LEU A 196 -34.60 -19.03 4.95
C LEU A 196 -33.60 -17.96 5.42
N VAL A 197 -33.14 -17.13 4.48
CA VAL A 197 -32.45 -15.88 4.79
C VAL A 197 -33.33 -14.73 4.33
N ILE A 198 -33.86 -13.95 5.27
CA ILE A 198 -34.86 -12.92 4.99
C ILE A 198 -34.42 -11.59 5.62
N SER A 199 -34.47 -10.49 4.86
CA SER A 199 -34.02 -9.18 5.36
C SER A 199 -34.42 -8.02 4.47
N ASN A 200 -34.32 -6.82 5.03
CA ASN A 200 -34.14 -5.60 4.25
C ASN A 200 -32.66 -5.25 4.23
N VAL A 201 -32.01 -5.33 3.07
CA VAL A 201 -30.55 -5.15 3.00
C VAL A 201 -30.20 -3.66 3.14
N PRO A 202 -29.09 -3.32 3.80
CA PRO A 202 -28.67 -1.93 3.94
C PRO A 202 -28.40 -1.29 2.58
N PHE A 203 -28.81 -0.03 2.43
CA PHE A 203 -28.69 0.72 1.18
C PHE A 203 -27.40 1.52 1.15
N GLY A 204 -26.47 1.18 0.24
CA GLY A 204 -25.24 1.95 0.06
C GLY A 204 -24.39 1.52 -1.14
N ASN A 205 -23.48 2.39 -1.57
CA ASN A 205 -22.52 2.07 -2.62
C ASN A 205 -21.08 2.13 -2.06
N TYR A 206 -20.78 1.18 -1.17
CA TYR A 206 -19.46 1.01 -0.58
C TYR A 206 -19.03 -0.46 -0.62
N LYS A 207 -17.72 -0.67 -0.65
CA LYS A 207 -17.12 -2.01 -0.70
C LYS A 207 -17.14 -2.65 0.67
N VAL A 208 -17.33 -3.97 0.73
CA VAL A 208 -17.34 -4.75 1.96
C VAL A 208 -16.11 -5.64 2.01
N CYS A 209 -15.44 -5.67 3.17
CA CYS A 209 -14.32 -6.58 3.36
C CYS A 209 -14.81 -7.86 4.07
N ASP A 210 -15.15 -8.87 3.28
CA ASP A 210 -15.32 -10.24 3.78
C ASP A 210 -14.31 -11.15 3.04
N PRO A 211 -13.37 -11.77 3.75
CA PRO A 211 -12.35 -12.61 3.13
C PRO A 211 -12.83 -14.01 2.75
N GLU A 212 -14.07 -14.38 3.09
CA GLU A 212 -14.69 -15.64 2.70
C GLU A 212 -15.37 -15.56 1.30
N VAL A 213 -15.65 -14.35 0.81
CA VAL A 213 -16.14 -14.10 -0.55
C VAL A 213 -14.96 -13.75 -1.47
N LYS A 214 -14.48 -14.72 -2.24
CA LYS A 214 -13.23 -14.61 -3.02
C LYS A 214 -13.37 -13.63 -4.20
N GLU A 215 -14.54 -13.57 -4.81
CA GLU A 215 -14.84 -12.77 -5.98
C GLU A 215 -14.95 -11.29 -5.61
N HIS A 216 -13.92 -10.51 -5.91
CA HIS A 216 -13.86 -9.08 -5.55
C HIS A 216 -15.03 -8.23 -6.07
N TYR A 217 -15.64 -8.60 -7.21
CA TYR A 217 -16.79 -7.87 -7.75
C TYR A 217 -18.07 -8.08 -6.92
N LEU A 218 -18.22 -9.23 -6.25
CA LEU A 218 -19.34 -9.49 -5.33
C LEU A 218 -19.25 -8.67 -4.04
N ARG A 219 -18.08 -8.08 -3.77
CA ARG A 219 -17.82 -7.22 -2.62
C ARG A 219 -17.74 -5.73 -2.99
N ALA A 220 -18.07 -5.39 -4.24
CA ALA A 220 -17.98 -4.03 -4.75
C ALA A 220 -19.08 -3.11 -4.21
N SER A 221 -20.25 -3.65 -3.88
CA SER A 221 -21.36 -2.96 -3.24
C SER A 221 -21.89 -3.79 -2.06
N ILE A 222 -22.49 -3.14 -1.06
CA ILE A 222 -23.12 -3.82 0.08
C ILE A 222 -24.28 -4.73 -0.36
N HIS A 223 -25.06 -4.32 -1.36
CA HIS A 223 -26.18 -5.10 -1.90
C HIS A 223 -25.71 -6.42 -2.52
N ASP A 224 -24.70 -6.35 -3.41
CA ASP A 224 -24.09 -7.51 -4.05
C ASP A 224 -23.55 -8.51 -3.03
N TYR A 225 -22.91 -7.96 -1.99
CA TYR A 225 -22.30 -8.73 -0.93
C TYR A 225 -23.35 -9.46 -0.07
N PHE A 226 -24.45 -8.79 0.29
CA PHE A 226 -25.55 -9.42 1.04
C PHE A 226 -26.13 -10.60 0.28
N PHE A 227 -26.33 -10.48 -1.03
CA PHE A 227 -26.73 -11.61 -1.88
C PHE A 227 -25.68 -12.71 -1.91
N ALA A 228 -24.39 -12.40 -2.08
CA ALA A 228 -23.32 -13.39 -2.14
C ALA A 228 -23.17 -14.19 -0.84
N LYS A 229 -23.08 -13.52 0.33
CA LYS A 229 -22.98 -14.19 1.62
C LYS A 229 -24.29 -14.86 2.02
N GLY A 230 -25.44 -14.23 1.73
CA GLY A 230 -26.77 -14.83 1.89
C GLY A 230 -26.87 -16.17 1.16
N LEU A 231 -26.47 -16.22 -0.12
CA LEU A 231 -26.42 -17.48 -0.89
C LEU A 231 -25.50 -18.50 -0.24
N ARG A 232 -24.34 -18.09 0.27
CA ARG A 232 -23.38 -19.00 0.89
C ARG A 232 -23.93 -19.68 2.16
N VAL A 233 -24.57 -18.91 3.04
CA VAL A 233 -25.09 -19.42 4.32
C VAL A 233 -26.44 -20.15 4.16
N THR A 234 -27.17 -19.88 3.08
CA THR A 234 -28.40 -20.63 2.73
C THR A 234 -28.06 -22.05 2.30
N ARG A 235 -28.79 -23.06 2.79
CA ARG A 235 -28.61 -24.46 2.37
C ARG A 235 -29.13 -24.69 0.94
N PRO A 236 -28.61 -25.68 0.20
CA PRO A 236 -29.22 -26.16 -1.04
C PRO A 236 -30.75 -26.34 -0.92
N GLY A 237 -31.50 -25.77 -1.87
CA GLY A 237 -32.96 -25.77 -1.88
C GLY A 237 -33.63 -24.80 -0.91
N GLY A 238 -32.89 -24.12 -0.03
CA GLY A 238 -33.37 -23.05 0.85
C GLY A 238 -33.64 -21.74 0.09
N LEU A 239 -34.34 -20.81 0.76
CA LEU A 239 -34.79 -19.56 0.16
C LEU A 239 -34.02 -18.34 0.68
N ILE A 240 -33.88 -17.35 -0.19
CA ILE A 240 -33.47 -15.99 0.17
C ILE A 240 -34.60 -15.05 -0.22
N ALA A 241 -35.02 -14.18 0.69
CA ALA A 241 -36.02 -13.15 0.44
C ALA A 241 -35.48 -11.80 0.90
N PHE A 242 -35.00 -10.98 -0.05
CA PHE A 242 -34.39 -9.69 0.25
C PHE A 242 -35.17 -8.54 -0.36
N ILE A 243 -35.39 -7.51 0.47
CA ILE A 243 -35.73 -6.16 -0.01
C ILE A 243 -34.40 -5.46 -0.31
N THR A 244 -34.25 -4.92 -1.52
CA THR A 244 -33.00 -4.33 -2.01
C THR A 244 -33.25 -3.13 -2.92
N SER A 245 -32.19 -2.40 -3.27
CA SER A 245 -32.27 -1.29 -4.22
C SER A 245 -32.60 -1.78 -5.63
N ARG A 246 -33.35 -0.98 -6.40
CA ARG A 246 -33.57 -1.20 -7.83
C ARG A 246 -32.30 -1.45 -8.64
N PHE A 247 -31.16 -0.91 -8.20
CA PHE A 247 -29.88 -1.06 -8.87
C PHE A 247 -29.34 -2.50 -8.84
N THR A 248 -29.83 -3.37 -7.96
CA THR A 248 -29.49 -4.80 -7.97
C THR A 248 -29.89 -5.43 -9.31
N LEU A 249 -31.09 -5.11 -9.83
CA LEU A 249 -31.61 -5.63 -11.09
C LEU A 249 -31.34 -4.73 -12.29
N ASP A 250 -31.34 -3.40 -12.13
CA ASP A 250 -31.25 -2.45 -13.26
C ASP A 250 -29.82 -2.06 -13.66
N LYS A 251 -28.79 -2.33 -12.84
CA LYS A 251 -27.42 -1.90 -13.17
C LYS A 251 -26.91 -2.56 -14.46
N GLN A 252 -26.13 -1.83 -15.28
CA GLN A 252 -25.54 -2.36 -16.51
C GLN A 252 -24.61 -3.55 -16.27
N ASP A 253 -23.86 -3.57 -15.16
CA ASP A 253 -22.99 -4.69 -14.80
C ASP A 253 -23.82 -5.92 -14.38
N ASN A 254 -23.84 -6.95 -15.22
CA ASN A 254 -24.59 -8.18 -15.00
C ASN A 254 -23.83 -9.25 -14.19
N ARG A 255 -22.62 -8.99 -13.68
CA ARG A 255 -21.81 -10.01 -13.00
C ARG A 255 -22.46 -10.61 -11.75
N LEU A 256 -23.12 -9.79 -10.93
CA LEU A 256 -23.90 -10.29 -9.78
C LEU A 256 -25.05 -11.17 -10.26
N ARG A 257 -25.85 -10.69 -11.24
CA ARG A 257 -27.01 -11.43 -11.72
C ARG A 257 -26.62 -12.73 -12.41
N SER A 258 -25.50 -12.74 -13.13
CA SER A 258 -24.91 -13.95 -13.71
C SER A 258 -24.50 -14.93 -12.62
N TYR A 259 -23.84 -14.45 -11.57
CA TYR A 259 -23.48 -15.27 -10.41
C TYR A 259 -24.73 -15.84 -9.72
N LEU A 260 -25.76 -15.02 -9.49
CA LEU A 260 -27.02 -15.46 -8.88
C LEU A 260 -27.77 -16.46 -9.76
N ALA A 261 -27.87 -16.24 -11.06
CA ALA A 261 -28.53 -17.18 -11.98
C ALA A 261 -27.82 -18.54 -12.06
N ALA A 262 -26.49 -18.54 -11.94
CA ALA A 262 -25.71 -19.77 -11.92
C ALA A 262 -25.94 -20.57 -10.61
N HIS A 263 -26.07 -19.89 -9.47
CA HIS A 263 -26.11 -20.54 -8.14
C HIS A 263 -27.52 -20.65 -7.54
N ALA A 264 -28.50 -19.94 -8.10
CA ALA A 264 -29.87 -19.87 -7.61
C ALA A 264 -30.87 -19.76 -8.77
N GLU A 265 -32.12 -20.04 -8.45
CA GLU A 265 -33.29 -19.85 -9.29
C GLU A 265 -34.05 -18.61 -8.80
N LEU A 266 -34.42 -17.70 -9.70
CA LEU A 266 -35.27 -16.55 -9.37
C LEU A 266 -36.72 -17.02 -9.31
N LEU A 267 -37.33 -17.01 -8.12
CA LEU A 267 -38.73 -17.38 -7.92
C LEU A 267 -39.65 -16.16 -8.06
N ALA A 268 -39.22 -15.00 -7.56
CA ALA A 268 -40.00 -13.76 -7.67
C ALA A 268 -39.09 -12.53 -7.68
N SER A 269 -39.47 -11.52 -8.46
CA SER A 269 -38.94 -10.16 -8.40
C SER A 269 -40.10 -9.17 -8.50
N VAL A 270 -40.40 -8.43 -7.43
CA VAL A 270 -41.50 -7.46 -7.38
C VAL A 270 -40.95 -6.09 -7.01
N ARG A 271 -41.27 -5.07 -7.80
CA ARG A 271 -40.80 -3.69 -7.59
C ARG A 271 -41.88 -2.86 -6.89
N LEU A 272 -41.50 -2.22 -5.79
CA LEU A 272 -42.40 -1.40 -4.98
C LEU A 272 -42.41 0.07 -5.44
N PRO A 273 -43.52 0.80 -5.20
CA PRO A 273 -43.58 2.24 -5.36
C PRO A 273 -42.52 2.99 -4.56
N ASN A 274 -42.14 4.18 -5.04
CA ASN A 274 -41.22 5.04 -4.32
C ASN A 274 -41.74 5.49 -2.95
N ASN A 275 -43.05 5.57 -2.76
CA ASN A 275 -43.67 5.96 -1.50
C ASN A 275 -43.92 4.78 -0.53
N ALA A 276 -43.47 3.57 -0.86
CA ALA A 276 -43.69 2.36 -0.06
C ALA A 276 -43.14 2.45 1.38
N PHE A 277 -42.14 3.31 1.61
CA PHE A 277 -41.50 3.49 2.93
C PHE A 277 -41.56 4.94 3.44
N THR A 278 -42.47 5.77 2.91
CA THR A 278 -42.56 7.17 3.32
C THR A 278 -43.18 7.34 4.70
N ALA A 279 -44.22 6.57 5.04
CA ALA A 279 -44.94 6.70 6.33
C ALA A 279 -44.11 6.21 7.53
N ASN A 280 -43.47 5.03 7.41
CA ASN A 280 -42.63 4.45 8.46
C ASN A 280 -41.23 5.08 8.53
N ALA A 281 -40.54 5.20 7.40
CA ALA A 281 -39.10 5.49 7.32
C ALA A 281 -38.76 6.88 6.76
N GLY A 282 -39.76 7.66 6.33
CA GLY A 282 -39.57 9.04 5.88
C GLY A 282 -38.82 9.20 4.56
N THR A 283 -38.69 8.13 3.76
CA THR A 283 -37.92 8.12 2.51
C THR A 283 -38.79 7.80 1.30
N GLN A 284 -38.42 8.36 0.14
CA GLN A 284 -39.05 8.05 -1.15
C GLN A 284 -38.04 7.36 -2.07
N VAL A 285 -38.06 6.03 -2.10
CA VAL A 285 -37.10 5.18 -2.82
C VAL A 285 -37.76 4.00 -3.50
N VAL A 286 -37.35 3.69 -4.74
CA VAL A 286 -37.79 2.48 -5.44
C VAL A 286 -36.95 1.30 -4.98
N THR A 287 -37.63 0.23 -4.57
CA THR A 287 -37.01 -0.99 -4.03
C THR A 287 -37.59 -2.22 -4.70
N ASP A 288 -36.78 -3.28 -4.73
CA ASP A 288 -37.16 -4.58 -5.28
C ASP A 288 -37.19 -5.62 -4.15
N ILE A 289 -38.23 -6.46 -4.15
CA ILE A 289 -38.28 -7.69 -3.36
C ILE A 289 -37.85 -8.83 -4.28
N ILE A 290 -36.75 -9.48 -3.94
CA ILE A 290 -36.17 -10.58 -4.72
C ILE A 290 -36.22 -11.86 -3.88
N ILE A 291 -36.88 -12.89 -4.41
CA ILE A 291 -36.95 -14.21 -3.80
C ILE A 291 -36.21 -15.22 -4.67
N LEU A 292 -35.19 -15.86 -4.11
CA LEU A 292 -34.33 -16.83 -4.78
C LEU A 292 -34.40 -18.18 -4.08
N ARG A 293 -34.28 -19.26 -4.85
CA ARG A 293 -34.03 -20.62 -4.34
C ARG A 293 -32.62 -21.05 -4.67
N LYS A 294 -31.83 -21.44 -3.67
CA LYS A 294 -30.45 -21.90 -3.90
C LYS A 294 -30.44 -23.26 -4.60
N ARG A 295 -29.62 -23.41 -5.65
CA ARG A 295 -29.42 -24.69 -6.35
C ARG A 295 -28.53 -25.63 -5.54
N SER A 296 -28.68 -26.95 -5.74
CA SER A 296 -27.79 -27.95 -5.14
C SER A 296 -26.38 -27.90 -5.73
N GLU A 297 -26.28 -27.65 -7.02
CA GLU A 297 -25.04 -27.42 -7.74
C GLU A 297 -25.16 -26.19 -8.66
N PRO A 298 -24.10 -25.38 -8.82
CA PRO A 298 -24.10 -24.29 -9.77
C PRO A 298 -24.22 -24.79 -11.22
N LEU A 299 -24.92 -24.04 -12.07
CA LEU A 299 -24.94 -24.29 -13.51
C LEU A 299 -23.53 -24.11 -14.10
N LYS A 300 -23.06 -25.08 -14.89
CA LYS A 300 -21.82 -24.96 -15.66
C LYS A 300 -22.07 -24.02 -16.84
N ASP A 301 -21.21 -23.01 -17.02
CA ASP A 301 -21.33 -21.97 -18.07
C ASP A 301 -21.36 -22.58 -19.50
N ALA A 302 -22.55 -22.90 -20.01
CA ALA A 302 -22.80 -23.23 -21.42
C ALA A 302 -24.28 -23.12 -21.87
N GLY A 303 -25.22 -22.72 -20.99
CA GLY A 303 -26.65 -22.61 -21.32
C GLY A 303 -27.10 -21.19 -21.66
N GLU A 304 -28.23 -21.06 -22.36
CA GLU A 304 -28.92 -19.79 -22.61
C GLU A 304 -29.31 -19.14 -21.27
N ARG A 305 -28.84 -17.91 -21.03
CA ARG A 305 -29.03 -17.23 -19.74
C ARG A 305 -30.48 -16.74 -19.59
N PRO A 306 -31.09 -16.84 -18.39
CA PRO A 306 -32.42 -16.29 -18.16
C PRO A 306 -32.49 -14.79 -18.48
N ALA A 307 -33.61 -14.33 -19.02
CA ALA A 307 -33.78 -12.95 -19.48
C ALA A 307 -33.48 -11.90 -18.38
N TRP A 308 -33.81 -12.19 -17.12
CA TRP A 308 -33.60 -11.29 -15.98
C TRP A 308 -32.12 -11.03 -15.64
N VAL A 309 -31.18 -11.78 -16.23
CA VAL A 309 -29.73 -11.51 -16.07
C VAL A 309 -29.35 -10.21 -16.77
N GLU A 310 -30.06 -9.84 -17.83
CA GLU A 310 -29.76 -8.66 -18.63
C GLU A 310 -30.69 -7.48 -18.30
N ALA A 311 -30.13 -6.27 -18.39
CA ALA A 311 -30.89 -5.03 -18.40
C ALA A 311 -30.79 -4.41 -19.80
N GLN A 312 -31.84 -3.71 -20.23
CA GLN A 312 -31.86 -3.05 -21.53
C GLN A 312 -32.43 -1.64 -21.41
N ASP A 313 -32.05 -0.76 -22.33
CA ASP A 313 -32.66 0.55 -22.44
C ASP A 313 -34.11 0.40 -22.90
N THR A 314 -35.02 1.07 -22.21
CA THR A 314 -36.43 1.16 -22.55
C THR A 314 -36.92 2.59 -22.39
N THR A 315 -37.95 2.96 -23.12
CA THR A 315 -38.54 4.30 -23.04
C THR A 315 -39.65 4.33 -21.99
N VAL A 316 -39.57 5.28 -21.07
CA VAL A 316 -40.57 5.55 -20.02
C VAL A 316 -40.93 7.04 -20.06
N LEU A 317 -42.18 7.37 -19.73
CA LEU A 317 -42.64 8.76 -19.76
C LEU A 317 -42.11 9.55 -18.57
N HIS A 318 -41.62 10.75 -18.82
CA HIS A 318 -41.39 11.78 -17.82
C HIS A 318 -42.72 12.24 -17.22
N GLU A 319 -42.71 12.78 -16.00
CA GLU A 319 -43.89 13.39 -15.37
C GLU A 319 -44.51 14.52 -16.21
N SER A 320 -43.75 15.14 -17.11
CA SER A 320 -44.22 16.15 -18.08
C SER A 320 -44.80 15.55 -19.37
N GLY A 321 -44.82 14.22 -19.52
CA GLY A 321 -45.29 13.51 -20.71
C GLY A 321 -44.22 13.25 -21.79
N ALA A 322 -42.98 13.74 -21.62
CA ALA A 322 -41.90 13.52 -22.58
C ALA A 322 -41.31 12.10 -22.48
N PRO A 323 -41.01 11.39 -23.59
CA PRO A 323 -40.36 10.09 -23.55
C PRO A 323 -38.89 10.21 -23.10
N MET A 324 -38.46 9.35 -22.18
CA MET A 324 -37.07 9.28 -21.69
C MET A 324 -36.56 7.84 -21.70
N ASN A 325 -35.30 7.64 -22.09
CA ASN A 325 -34.67 6.33 -22.04
C ASN A 325 -34.13 6.03 -20.63
N VAL A 326 -34.47 4.86 -20.12
CA VAL A 326 -34.07 4.37 -18.81
C VAL A 326 -33.59 2.93 -18.93
N MET A 327 -32.52 2.59 -18.20
CA MET A 327 -32.06 1.20 -18.09
C MET A 327 -32.98 0.45 -17.12
N LEU A 328 -33.64 -0.59 -17.61
CA LEU A 328 -34.57 -1.41 -16.83
C LEU A 328 -34.25 -2.89 -17.03
N ASN A 329 -34.35 -3.68 -15.96
CA ASN A 329 -34.17 -5.13 -16.06
C ASN A 329 -35.21 -5.75 -17.01
N ARG A 330 -34.81 -6.71 -17.84
CA ARG A 330 -35.70 -7.34 -18.82
C ARG A 330 -36.91 -8.04 -18.19
N ALA A 331 -36.81 -8.50 -16.94
CA ALA A 331 -37.94 -9.10 -16.23
C ALA A 331 -39.13 -8.12 -16.10
N TYR A 332 -38.87 -6.86 -15.78
CA TYR A 332 -39.91 -5.82 -15.64
C TYR A 332 -40.43 -5.30 -16.98
N ILE A 333 -39.65 -5.47 -18.05
CA ILE A 333 -40.08 -5.11 -19.41
C ILE A 333 -41.01 -6.20 -19.97
N GLN A 334 -40.70 -7.47 -19.70
CA GLN A 334 -41.51 -8.60 -20.12
C GLN A 334 -42.83 -8.68 -19.35
N ASP A 335 -42.83 -8.37 -18.06
CA ASP A 335 -44.05 -8.27 -17.25
C ASP A 335 -44.04 -7.00 -16.39
N ALA A 336 -44.67 -5.95 -16.94
CA ALA A 336 -44.81 -4.67 -16.24
C ALA A 336 -45.68 -4.76 -14.98
N SER A 337 -46.51 -5.79 -14.82
CA SER A 337 -47.36 -5.97 -13.63
C SER A 337 -46.56 -6.37 -12.39
N LEU A 338 -45.28 -6.73 -12.55
CA LEU A 338 -44.33 -6.91 -11.46
C LEU A 338 -43.89 -5.59 -10.81
N MET A 339 -44.22 -4.44 -11.41
CA MET A 339 -44.06 -3.10 -10.82
C MET A 339 -45.40 -2.67 -10.22
N LEU A 340 -45.46 -2.52 -8.89
CA LEU A 340 -46.70 -2.22 -8.16
C LEU A 340 -47.06 -0.73 -8.20
N GLY A 341 -47.05 -0.12 -9.37
CA GLY A 341 -47.35 1.29 -9.58
C GLY A 341 -47.01 1.71 -11.01
N GLN A 342 -47.05 3.01 -11.28
CA GLN A 342 -46.77 3.53 -12.62
C GLN A 342 -45.28 3.88 -12.79
N PRO A 343 -44.54 3.21 -13.70
CA PRO A 343 -43.16 3.60 -14.01
C PRO A 343 -43.14 4.94 -14.72
N ILE A 344 -42.44 5.93 -14.15
CA ILE A 344 -42.28 7.27 -14.72
C ILE A 344 -40.84 7.77 -14.49
N VAL A 345 -40.44 8.84 -15.16
CA VAL A 345 -39.25 9.62 -14.80
C VAL A 345 -39.70 10.88 -14.07
N GLY A 346 -39.36 11.01 -12.79
CA GLY A 346 -39.70 12.18 -11.99
C GLY A 346 -38.67 13.30 -12.16
N ALA A 347 -39.12 14.56 -12.09
CA ALA A 347 -38.23 15.71 -12.27
C ALA A 347 -37.21 15.84 -11.11
N HIS A 348 -37.57 15.38 -9.91
CA HIS A 348 -36.71 15.39 -8.72
C HIS A 348 -36.79 14.03 -8.00
N GLY A 349 -35.65 13.34 -7.86
CA GLY A 349 -35.52 12.08 -7.11
C GLY A 349 -34.37 12.12 -6.10
N MET A 350 -34.26 11.09 -5.25
CA MET A 350 -33.26 11.00 -4.17
C MET A 350 -31.81 11.06 -4.69
N TYR A 351 -31.57 10.58 -5.92
CA TYR A 351 -30.23 10.50 -6.52
C TYR A 351 -30.00 11.53 -7.64
N GLY A 352 -30.96 12.42 -7.91
CA GLY A 352 -30.82 13.54 -8.85
C GLY A 352 -32.09 13.89 -9.63
N ARG A 353 -31.97 14.82 -10.59
CA ARG A 353 -33.06 15.19 -11.51
C ARG A 353 -33.27 14.14 -12.60
N ASN A 354 -34.48 14.02 -13.14
CA ASN A 354 -34.88 13.03 -14.15
C ASN A 354 -34.54 11.59 -13.71
N GLU A 355 -35.03 11.19 -12.53
CA GLU A 355 -34.80 9.87 -11.97
C GLU A 355 -35.98 8.94 -12.28
N PHE A 356 -35.69 7.72 -12.78
CA PHE A 356 -36.73 6.69 -12.90
C PHE A 356 -37.30 6.34 -11.52
N THR A 357 -38.61 6.38 -11.42
CA THR A 357 -39.37 6.10 -10.21
C THR A 357 -40.60 5.24 -10.55
N VAL A 358 -41.18 4.61 -9.54
CA VAL A 358 -42.49 3.94 -9.65
C VAL A 358 -43.45 4.71 -8.77
N LYS A 359 -44.34 5.49 -9.38
CA LYS A 359 -45.32 6.30 -8.67
C LYS A 359 -46.44 5.39 -8.17
N GLY A 360 -46.79 5.49 -6.89
CA GLY A 360 -47.94 4.78 -6.34
C GLY A 360 -49.24 5.15 -7.07
N ASP A 361 -50.07 4.16 -7.35
CA ASP A 361 -51.32 4.30 -8.11
C ASP A 361 -52.58 4.30 -7.24
N GLY A 362 -52.42 4.40 -5.92
CA GLY A 362 -53.51 4.49 -4.94
C GLY A 362 -54.07 3.14 -4.48
N ARG A 363 -53.59 2.02 -5.01
CA ARG A 363 -53.95 0.67 -4.52
C ARG A 363 -53.29 0.38 -3.17
N ASP A 364 -53.93 -0.49 -2.38
CA ASP A 364 -53.33 -0.99 -1.13
C ASP A 364 -52.07 -1.81 -1.46
N LEU A 365 -50.92 -1.34 -0.95
CA LEU A 365 -49.62 -1.90 -1.29
C LEU A 365 -49.47 -3.34 -0.79
N ALA A 366 -49.93 -3.64 0.42
CA ALA A 366 -49.75 -4.94 1.04
C ALA A 366 -50.62 -6.01 0.37
N ALA A 367 -51.88 -5.67 0.05
CA ALA A 367 -52.77 -6.52 -0.71
C ALA A 367 -52.24 -6.77 -2.12
N SER A 368 -51.81 -5.72 -2.82
CA SER A 368 -51.24 -5.82 -4.18
C SER A 368 -49.97 -6.67 -4.22
N LEU A 369 -49.10 -6.50 -3.21
CA LEU A 369 -47.89 -7.31 -3.06
C LEU A 369 -48.23 -8.77 -2.74
N GLY A 370 -49.16 -9.02 -1.82
CA GLY A 370 -49.58 -10.37 -1.45
C GLY A 370 -50.28 -11.13 -2.58
N GLU A 371 -51.06 -10.45 -3.42
CA GLU A 371 -51.63 -11.01 -4.64
C GLU A 371 -50.56 -11.33 -5.68
N THR A 372 -49.65 -10.38 -5.93
CA THR A 372 -48.56 -10.55 -6.90
C THR A 372 -47.63 -11.70 -6.50
N LEU A 373 -47.24 -11.79 -5.22
CA LEU A 373 -46.39 -12.87 -4.72
C LEU A 373 -47.07 -14.23 -4.82
N ARG A 374 -48.38 -14.33 -4.55
CA ARG A 374 -49.14 -15.58 -4.75
C ARG A 374 -49.22 -16.00 -6.22
N ARG A 375 -49.30 -15.03 -7.13
CA ARG A 375 -49.34 -15.28 -8.58
C ARG A 375 -48.01 -15.81 -9.13
N VAL A 376 -46.88 -15.30 -8.62
CA VAL A 376 -45.54 -15.60 -9.18
C VAL A 376 -44.81 -16.72 -8.45
N LEU A 377 -45.06 -16.92 -7.15
CA LEU A 377 -44.39 -17.97 -6.39
C LEU A 377 -45.06 -19.34 -6.64
N PRO A 378 -44.27 -20.42 -6.77
CA PRO A 378 -44.82 -21.76 -6.97
C PRO A 378 -45.50 -22.29 -5.70
N GLU A 379 -46.65 -22.93 -5.88
CA GLU A 379 -47.36 -23.63 -4.79
C GLU A 379 -46.61 -24.89 -4.35
N ALA A 380 -46.54 -25.14 -3.04
CA ALA A 380 -46.03 -26.39 -2.44
C ALA A 380 -44.61 -26.84 -2.87
N LEU A 381 -43.69 -25.89 -3.06
CA LEU A 381 -42.28 -26.09 -3.41
C LEU A 381 -41.52 -27.10 -2.52
N PHE A 382 -41.97 -27.32 -1.28
CA PHE A 382 -41.31 -28.12 -0.25
C PHE A 382 -41.98 -29.47 0.07
N ALA A 383 -42.80 -30.02 -0.81
CA ALA A 383 -43.41 -31.35 -0.63
C ALA A 383 -42.38 -32.51 -0.62
N ALA A 384 -42.67 -33.58 0.14
CA ALA A 384 -41.72 -34.64 0.48
C ALA A 384 -41.20 -35.46 -0.73
N SER A 385 -39.88 -35.53 -0.88
CA SER A 385 -39.16 -36.52 -1.71
C SER A 385 -38.13 -37.27 -0.87
N LYS A 386 -38.05 -38.59 -1.07
CA LYS A 386 -37.30 -39.58 -0.25
C LYS A 386 -35.80 -39.22 -0.08
N PRO A 387 -35.20 -39.51 1.08
CA PRO A 387 -33.81 -39.16 1.37
C PRO A 387 -32.82 -40.18 0.81
N ALA A 388 -31.71 -39.69 0.25
CA ALA A 388 -30.50 -40.46 -0.06
C ALA A 388 -29.45 -40.24 1.02
N THR A 389 -28.82 -41.34 1.41
CA THR A 389 -27.96 -41.58 2.58
C THR A 389 -26.62 -40.85 2.53
N SER A 390 -26.19 -40.24 3.64
CA SER A 390 -24.84 -39.69 3.83
C SER A 390 -23.98 -40.60 4.72
N VAL A 391 -22.75 -40.87 4.29
CA VAL A 391 -21.74 -41.69 4.98
C VAL A 391 -20.91 -40.81 5.92
N ALA A 392 -20.71 -41.28 7.16
CA ALA A 392 -19.91 -40.65 8.20
C ALA A 392 -18.39 -40.82 7.97
N GLN A 393 -17.59 -39.89 8.49
CA GLN A 393 -16.14 -40.06 8.68
C GLN A 393 -15.80 -39.94 10.17
N GLU A 394 -15.18 -41.00 10.70
CA GLU A 394 -14.69 -41.12 12.09
C GLU A 394 -13.30 -40.50 12.28
N SER A 395 -13.09 -40.05 13.52
CA SER A 395 -11.86 -39.57 14.14
C SER A 395 -10.89 -40.70 14.53
N VAL A 396 -9.57 -40.45 14.50
CA VAL A 396 -8.59 -41.25 15.28
C VAL A 396 -7.49 -40.35 15.88
N ALA A 397 -7.25 -40.52 17.18
CA ALA A 397 -6.21 -39.89 17.99
C ALA A 397 -5.00 -40.82 18.19
N ALA A 398 -3.79 -40.29 18.43
CA ALA A 398 -2.68 -41.05 19.05
C ALA A 398 -1.59 -40.17 19.70
N ASN A 399 -1.55 -40.24 21.03
CA ASN A 399 -0.44 -40.31 22.01
C ASN A 399 0.92 -39.58 21.85
N LYS A 400 1.27 -38.87 22.95
CA LYS A 400 2.60 -38.38 23.36
C LYS A 400 3.35 -39.40 24.25
N LYS A 401 4.69 -39.36 24.26
CA LYS A 401 5.64 -39.57 25.40
C LYS A 401 7.12 -39.47 24.91
N PRO A 402 8.15 -39.38 25.78
CA PRO A 402 8.62 -38.20 26.54
C PRO A 402 10.12 -37.85 26.30
N GLN A 403 10.57 -36.72 26.88
CA GLN A 403 11.90 -36.10 26.78
C GLN A 403 13.06 -36.87 27.45
N GLN A 404 14.27 -36.71 26.90
CA GLN A 404 15.56 -36.99 27.56
C GLN A 404 16.58 -35.86 27.27
N GLU A 405 17.50 -35.67 28.22
CA GLU A 405 18.39 -34.54 28.48
C GLU A 405 19.43 -34.21 27.38
N GLU A 406 19.82 -32.93 27.32
CA GLU A 406 20.64 -32.29 26.28
C GLU A 406 22.17 -32.56 26.41
N PRO A 407 22.85 -32.81 25.28
CA PRO A 407 24.30 -32.60 25.14
C PRO A 407 24.63 -31.35 24.28
N ASP A 408 25.88 -30.91 24.43
CA ASP A 408 26.59 -29.71 23.91
C ASP A 408 26.05 -29.01 22.61
N PRO A 409 25.82 -27.67 22.63
CA PRO A 409 25.25 -26.88 21.52
C PRO A 409 25.99 -26.93 20.17
N LEU A 410 27.30 -27.21 20.14
CA LEU A 410 28.06 -27.20 18.88
C LEU A 410 27.87 -28.49 18.06
N GLU A 411 27.69 -29.63 18.73
CA GLU A 411 27.42 -30.92 18.07
C GLU A 411 25.96 -31.02 17.60
N GLN A 412 25.01 -30.40 18.31
CA GLN A 412 23.59 -30.39 17.94
C GLN A 412 23.31 -29.67 16.61
N SER A 413 23.98 -28.55 16.33
CA SER A 413 23.79 -27.80 15.07
C SER A 413 24.23 -28.62 13.84
N VAL A 414 25.35 -29.32 13.97
CA VAL A 414 25.89 -30.20 12.93
C VAL A 414 25.04 -31.47 12.77
N GLN A 415 24.54 -32.05 13.87
CA GLN A 415 23.66 -33.22 13.85
C GLN A 415 22.22 -32.91 13.39
N GLN A 416 21.68 -31.72 13.66
CA GLN A 416 20.37 -31.29 13.15
C GLN A 416 20.38 -31.07 11.63
N GLU A 417 21.47 -30.53 11.06
CA GLU A 417 21.64 -30.48 9.60
C GLU A 417 21.75 -31.89 8.98
N LEU A 418 22.39 -32.85 9.67
CA LEU A 418 22.42 -34.26 9.27
C LEU A 418 21.04 -34.94 9.34
N ALA A 419 20.22 -34.62 10.35
CA ALA A 419 18.87 -35.16 10.51
C ALA A 419 17.91 -34.68 9.42
N GLY A 420 18.04 -33.41 8.98
CA GLY A 420 17.29 -32.84 7.85
C GLY A 420 17.65 -33.42 6.48
N MET A 421 18.76 -34.18 6.38
CA MET A 421 19.26 -34.81 5.16
C MET A 421 18.87 -36.29 5.00
N SER A 422 18.25 -36.93 6.00
CA SER A 422 18.02 -38.39 5.97
C SER A 422 16.70 -38.86 5.35
N THR A 423 15.93 -38.00 4.68
CA THR A 423 14.81 -38.47 3.84
C THR A 423 15.25 -38.61 2.39
N ALA A 424 15.73 -39.82 2.09
CA ALA A 424 15.93 -40.45 0.78
C ALA A 424 17.23 -40.13 0.00
N ARG A 425 18.29 -40.94 0.24
CA ARG A 425 19.01 -41.77 -0.77
C ARG A 425 20.08 -42.65 -0.09
N ALA A 426 20.14 -43.92 -0.52
CA ALA A 426 20.90 -45.00 0.12
C ALA A 426 22.43 -44.79 0.16
N GLY A 427 23.05 -45.13 1.30
CA GLY A 427 24.45 -45.58 1.53
C GLY A 427 25.62 -44.76 0.96
N PHE A 428 25.69 -44.61 -0.36
CA PHE A 428 26.82 -44.02 -1.08
C PHE A 428 26.84 -42.49 -1.03
N GLU A 429 25.67 -41.84 -1.05
CA GLU A 429 25.57 -40.38 -0.90
C GLU A 429 25.84 -39.93 0.55
N GLN A 430 25.50 -40.76 1.53
CA GLN A 430 25.72 -40.49 2.95
C GLN A 430 27.21 -40.46 3.31
N ALA A 431 27.99 -41.47 2.87
CA ALA A 431 29.44 -41.48 3.08
C ALA A 431 30.14 -40.28 2.43
N ARG A 432 29.68 -39.85 1.24
CA ARG A 432 30.19 -38.66 0.54
C ARG A 432 29.90 -37.37 1.33
N ALA A 433 28.69 -37.22 1.86
CA ALA A 433 28.29 -36.07 2.68
C ALA A 433 29.11 -35.99 3.98
N THR A 434 29.32 -37.13 4.66
CA THR A 434 30.15 -37.19 5.88
C THR A 434 31.60 -36.76 5.62
N THR A 435 32.19 -37.21 4.50
CA THR A 435 33.58 -36.85 4.17
C THR A 435 33.72 -35.35 3.84
N LEU A 436 32.70 -34.73 3.22
CA LEU A 436 32.66 -33.29 2.95
C LEU A 436 32.49 -32.47 4.24
N LEU A 437 31.78 -33.01 5.23
CA LEU A 437 31.63 -32.40 6.54
C LEU A 437 32.95 -32.40 7.34
N GLU A 438 33.74 -33.48 7.26
CA GLU A 438 35.08 -33.53 7.87
C GLU A 438 36.00 -32.42 7.30
N ILE A 439 35.97 -32.23 5.98
CA ILE A 439 36.71 -31.14 5.32
C ILE A 439 36.22 -29.77 5.79
N TYR A 440 34.90 -29.59 5.91
CA TYR A 440 34.31 -28.36 6.41
C TYR A 440 34.79 -28.03 7.82
N THR A 441 34.75 -29.00 8.75
CA THR A 441 35.18 -28.82 10.14
C THR A 441 36.67 -28.51 10.23
N ALA A 442 37.52 -29.24 9.50
CA ALA A 442 38.96 -28.98 9.46
C ALA A 442 39.28 -27.59 8.88
N ALA A 443 38.55 -27.17 7.84
CA ALA A 443 38.72 -25.84 7.26
C ALA A 443 38.26 -24.73 8.21
N LYS A 444 37.16 -24.94 8.97
CA LYS A 444 36.72 -24.01 10.02
C LYS A 444 37.72 -23.92 11.17
N ARG A 445 38.39 -25.02 11.54
CA ARG A 445 39.48 -25.02 12.52
C ARG A 445 40.68 -24.19 12.06
N VAL A 446 41.10 -24.34 10.81
CA VAL A 446 42.17 -23.50 10.21
C VAL A 446 41.78 -22.03 10.25
N ILE A 447 40.52 -21.70 9.98
CA ILE A 447 40.02 -20.32 10.04
C ILE A 447 40.02 -19.78 11.47
N ALA A 448 39.57 -20.55 12.46
CA ALA A 448 39.58 -20.16 13.87
C ALA A 448 41.00 -19.82 14.35
N LEU A 449 41.96 -20.70 14.09
CA LEU A 449 43.37 -20.48 14.44
C LEU A 449 43.97 -19.23 13.77
N GLN A 450 43.57 -18.92 12.53
CA GLN A 450 44.00 -17.69 11.87
C GLN A 450 43.38 -16.42 12.48
N MET A 451 42.12 -16.48 12.93
CA MET A 451 41.45 -15.36 13.61
C MET A 451 42.04 -15.08 14.99
N GLU A 452 42.37 -16.15 15.73
CA GLU A 452 42.98 -16.10 17.07
C GLU A 452 44.47 -15.70 17.04
N GLY A 453 45.08 -15.63 15.86
CA GLY A 453 46.47 -15.24 15.70
C GLY A 453 47.47 -16.32 16.13
N ALA A 454 47.09 -17.60 16.07
CA ALA A 454 47.93 -18.73 16.44
C ALA A 454 49.31 -18.73 15.75
N GLY A 455 50.31 -19.32 16.41
CA GLY A 455 51.67 -19.46 15.88
C GLY A 455 51.72 -20.31 14.61
N ASP A 456 52.76 -20.12 13.80
CA ASP A 456 52.85 -20.76 12.48
C ASP A 456 52.96 -22.30 12.55
N ASP A 457 53.45 -22.86 13.66
CA ASP A 457 53.53 -24.31 13.88
C ASP A 457 52.14 -24.95 14.05
N GLU A 458 51.29 -24.37 14.90
CA GLU A 458 49.93 -24.86 15.16
C GLU A 458 49.02 -24.66 13.94
N LEU A 459 49.14 -23.51 13.26
CA LEU A 459 48.45 -23.27 12.00
C LEU A 459 48.90 -24.27 10.91
N GLY A 460 50.20 -24.56 10.85
CA GLY A 460 50.77 -25.53 9.91
C GLY A 460 50.29 -26.96 10.16
N GLU A 461 50.04 -27.35 11.40
CA GLU A 461 49.42 -28.65 11.74
C GLU A 461 47.98 -28.75 11.23
N ALA A 462 47.15 -27.75 11.54
CA ALA A 462 45.76 -27.72 11.08
C ALA A 462 45.66 -27.68 9.55
N GLN A 463 46.55 -26.95 8.88
CA GLN A 463 46.62 -26.93 7.41
C GLN A 463 47.04 -28.29 6.83
N ARG A 464 47.99 -29.00 7.46
CA ARG A 464 48.37 -30.36 7.05
C ARG A 464 47.21 -31.35 7.19
N GLU A 465 46.44 -31.26 8.28
CA GLU A 465 45.24 -32.06 8.49
C GLU A 465 44.18 -31.80 7.41
N LEU A 466 43.88 -30.52 7.13
CA LEU A 466 42.97 -30.12 6.07
C LEU A 466 43.42 -30.63 4.68
N ASN A 467 44.72 -30.52 4.37
CA ASN A 467 45.28 -31.05 3.11
C ASN A 467 45.07 -32.55 3.01
N ARG A 468 45.35 -33.31 4.07
CA ARG A 468 45.20 -34.77 4.10
C ARG A 468 43.75 -35.20 3.88
N LEU A 469 42.79 -34.51 4.50
CA LEU A 469 41.35 -34.80 4.33
C LEU A 469 40.89 -34.49 2.90
N TYR A 470 41.28 -33.34 2.35
CA TYR A 470 40.94 -32.96 0.99
C TYR A 470 41.55 -33.89 -0.06
N ASP A 471 42.83 -34.24 0.06
CA ASP A 471 43.49 -35.10 -0.92
C ASP A 471 42.87 -36.50 -0.94
N ARG A 472 42.50 -37.03 0.23
CA ARG A 472 41.77 -38.29 0.37
C ARG A 472 40.40 -38.23 -0.30
N PHE A 473 39.66 -37.13 -0.10
CA PHE A 473 38.38 -36.92 -0.76
C PHE A 473 38.52 -36.81 -2.28
N ARG A 474 39.48 -36.02 -2.76
CA ARG A 474 39.73 -35.79 -4.18
C ARG A 474 40.05 -37.08 -4.94
N VAL A 475 40.88 -37.95 -4.36
CA VAL A 475 41.20 -39.27 -4.96
C VAL A 475 39.95 -40.14 -5.11
N ARG A 476 39.03 -40.09 -4.14
CA ARG A 476 37.86 -40.98 -4.09
C ARG A 476 36.65 -40.45 -4.84
N TYR A 477 36.44 -39.13 -4.86
CA TYR A 477 35.20 -38.51 -5.34
C TYR A 477 35.42 -37.37 -6.34
N GLY A 478 36.66 -37.05 -6.72
CA GLY A 478 36.97 -35.94 -7.61
C GLY A 478 36.88 -34.57 -6.92
N TYR A 479 36.79 -33.49 -7.70
CA TYR A 479 36.73 -32.12 -7.17
C TYR A 479 35.42 -31.86 -6.42
N ILE A 480 35.46 -31.08 -5.34
CA ILE A 480 34.28 -30.64 -4.58
C ILE A 480 33.25 -29.98 -5.51
N ASN A 481 33.70 -29.16 -6.46
CA ASN A 481 32.83 -28.49 -7.44
C ASN A 481 32.32 -29.40 -8.58
N SER A 482 32.61 -30.71 -8.57
CA SER A 482 32.07 -31.65 -9.55
C SER A 482 30.55 -31.81 -9.40
N LYS A 483 29.83 -31.92 -10.51
CA LYS A 483 28.36 -31.95 -10.57
C LYS A 483 27.73 -33.01 -9.65
N GLN A 484 28.36 -34.18 -9.47
CA GLN A 484 27.86 -35.24 -8.58
C GLN A 484 28.09 -34.95 -7.08
N ASN A 485 29.12 -34.19 -6.72
CA ASN A 485 29.41 -33.82 -5.33
C ASN A 485 28.51 -32.67 -4.87
N LEU A 486 28.19 -31.75 -5.79
CA LEU A 486 27.27 -30.64 -5.53
C LEU A 486 25.82 -31.10 -5.29
N ASN A 487 25.41 -32.20 -5.92
CA ASN A 487 24.06 -32.75 -5.77
C ASN A 487 23.84 -33.51 -4.45
N ALA A 488 24.91 -33.76 -3.66
CA ALA A 488 24.82 -34.42 -2.37
C ALA A 488 24.21 -33.51 -1.26
N PHE A 489 24.10 -32.20 -1.52
CA PHE A 489 23.50 -31.21 -0.61
C PHE A 489 22.28 -30.56 -1.25
N ARG A 490 21.31 -30.13 -0.43
CA ARG A 490 20.20 -29.29 -0.93
C ARG A 490 20.77 -27.99 -1.52
N LYS A 491 20.32 -27.62 -2.73
CA LYS A 491 20.64 -26.32 -3.35
C LYS A 491 20.26 -25.18 -2.40
N GLY A 492 21.18 -24.25 -2.15
CA GLY A 492 20.99 -23.12 -1.23
C GLY A 492 21.63 -23.28 0.16
N ASN A 493 22.20 -24.45 0.49
CA ASN A 493 22.90 -24.66 1.76
C ASN A 493 24.22 -23.83 1.83
N GLY A 494 24.42 -23.05 2.89
CA GLY A 494 25.61 -22.22 3.12
C GLY A 494 26.92 -23.01 3.26
N LEU A 495 26.84 -24.25 3.78
CA LEU A 495 27.96 -25.19 3.87
C LEU A 495 28.47 -25.59 2.48
N LEU A 496 27.56 -25.80 1.53
CA LEU A 496 27.92 -26.10 0.13
C LEU A 496 28.72 -24.95 -0.50
N GLN A 497 28.34 -23.71 -0.21
CA GLN A 497 29.04 -22.54 -0.76
C GLN A 497 30.45 -22.40 -0.20
N PHE A 498 30.61 -22.64 1.11
CA PHE A 498 31.92 -22.66 1.76
C PHE A 498 32.83 -23.72 1.17
N LEU A 499 32.33 -24.95 1.02
CA LEU A 499 33.08 -26.05 0.42
C LEU A 499 33.49 -25.76 -1.02
N ARG A 500 32.62 -25.11 -1.81
CA ARG A 500 32.94 -24.69 -3.19
C ARG A 500 34.10 -23.69 -3.23
N ALA A 501 34.20 -22.80 -2.23
CA ALA A 501 35.26 -21.80 -2.14
C ALA A 501 36.64 -22.39 -1.77
N LEU A 502 36.70 -23.66 -1.35
CA LEU A 502 37.96 -24.38 -1.10
C LEU A 502 38.69 -24.80 -2.39
N GLU A 503 38.11 -24.52 -3.55
CA GLU A 503 38.66 -24.83 -4.87
C GLU A 503 38.60 -23.61 -5.81
N GLU A 504 39.72 -23.29 -6.46
CA GLU A 504 39.80 -22.24 -7.46
C GLU A 504 39.85 -22.85 -8.87
N PRO A 505 39.02 -22.39 -9.83
CA PRO A 505 39.06 -22.89 -11.21
C PRO A 505 40.38 -22.51 -11.91
N VAL A 506 40.90 -23.43 -12.72
CA VAL A 506 42.12 -23.23 -13.53
C VAL A 506 41.77 -23.36 -15.00
N GLY A 507 41.79 -22.22 -15.72
CA GLY A 507 41.48 -22.16 -17.15
C GLY A 507 40.02 -22.47 -17.50
N TRP A 508 39.77 -22.72 -18.79
CA TRP A 508 38.47 -23.14 -19.32
C TRP A 508 38.49 -24.66 -19.50
N GLY A 509 37.85 -25.41 -18.60
CA GLY A 509 37.84 -26.89 -18.69
C GLY A 509 37.45 -27.69 -17.45
N GLY A 510 36.91 -27.07 -16.40
CA GLY A 510 36.44 -27.81 -15.21
C GLY A 510 37.54 -28.40 -14.32
N GLN A 511 38.78 -27.91 -14.45
CA GLN A 511 39.88 -28.24 -13.54
C GLN A 511 39.93 -27.23 -12.39
N TYR A 512 40.27 -27.71 -11.20
CA TYR A 512 40.38 -26.88 -9.99
C TYR A 512 41.73 -27.11 -9.29
N ARG A 513 42.21 -26.06 -8.61
CA ARG A 513 43.33 -26.12 -7.67
C ARG A 513 42.86 -25.84 -6.25
N LYS A 514 43.62 -26.30 -5.25
CA LYS A 514 43.35 -26.01 -3.83
C LYS A 514 43.29 -24.50 -3.60
N ALA A 515 42.35 -24.07 -2.77
CA ALA A 515 42.32 -22.71 -2.27
C ALA A 515 43.58 -22.41 -1.42
N PRO A 516 43.89 -21.13 -1.17
CA PRO A 516 45.11 -20.71 -0.47
C PRO A 516 45.05 -20.96 1.03
N LEU A 517 43.84 -21.17 1.56
CA LEU A 517 43.59 -21.55 2.95
C LEU A 517 44.40 -22.80 3.34
N PHE A 518 44.71 -23.66 2.37
CA PHE A 518 45.49 -24.89 2.53
C PHE A 518 46.99 -24.68 2.75
N SER A 519 47.54 -23.50 2.45
CA SER A 519 49.00 -23.32 2.40
C SER A 519 49.49 -21.97 2.93
N THR A 520 48.61 -21.00 3.15
CA THR A 520 48.99 -19.63 3.52
C THR A 520 47.98 -19.03 4.49
N ARG A 521 48.43 -18.07 5.30
CA ARG A 521 47.54 -17.29 6.18
C ARG A 521 46.69 -16.34 5.32
N THR A 522 45.40 -16.62 5.25
CA THR A 522 44.44 -15.90 4.40
C THR A 522 43.65 -14.82 5.15
N ILE A 523 43.56 -14.91 6.47
CA ILE A 523 42.77 -14.02 7.33
C ILE A 523 43.71 -13.12 8.15
N ARG A 524 43.38 -11.81 8.25
CA ARG A 524 44.08 -10.89 9.16
C ARG A 524 43.71 -11.19 10.61
N PRO A 525 44.69 -11.46 11.50
CA PRO A 525 44.41 -11.58 12.93
C PRO A 525 43.96 -10.24 13.51
N LEU A 526 43.15 -10.26 14.56
CA LEU A 526 42.95 -9.12 15.44
C LEU A 526 44.31 -8.77 16.06
N ARG A 527 44.96 -7.71 15.59
CA ARG A 527 46.17 -7.22 16.26
C ARG A 527 45.74 -6.71 17.65
N GLY A 528 46.35 -7.25 18.71
CA GLY A 528 46.26 -6.66 20.05
C GLY A 528 46.77 -5.21 20.06
N LYS A 529 46.36 -4.45 21.08
CA LYS A 529 46.64 -3.01 21.30
C LYS A 529 47.84 -2.50 20.49
N GLN A 530 47.56 -1.74 19.42
CA GLN A 530 48.59 -0.99 18.71
C GLN A 530 48.94 0.21 19.58
N ASN A 531 50.22 0.44 19.85
CA ASN A 531 50.66 1.69 20.48
C ASN A 531 50.73 2.78 19.41
N ALA A 532 50.24 3.98 19.74
CA ALA A 532 50.36 5.16 18.88
C ALA A 532 51.53 6.03 19.34
N GLU A 533 52.30 6.58 18.40
CA GLU A 533 53.38 7.51 18.73
C GLU A 533 52.84 8.94 18.93
N THR A 534 51.72 9.25 18.29
CA THR A 534 51.08 10.58 18.33
C THR A 534 49.62 10.51 18.78
N ALA A 535 49.09 11.60 19.34
CA ALA A 535 47.67 11.68 19.70
C ALA A 535 46.74 11.56 18.47
N GLN A 536 47.18 12.01 17.29
CA GLN A 536 46.44 11.83 16.03
C GLN A 536 46.34 10.35 15.63
N GLU A 537 47.43 9.59 15.71
CA GLU A 537 47.39 8.14 15.48
C GLU A 537 46.51 7.43 16.52
N ALA A 538 46.57 7.87 17.78
CA ALA A 538 45.71 7.36 18.84
C ALA A 538 44.23 7.64 18.56
N LEU A 539 43.89 8.81 18.01
CA LEU A 539 42.55 9.15 17.56
C LEU A 539 42.08 8.23 16.42
N LEU A 540 42.92 7.96 15.42
CA LEU A 540 42.58 7.02 14.33
C LEU A 540 42.37 5.59 14.84
N LEU A 541 43.17 5.15 15.80
CA LEU A 541 42.98 3.86 16.48
C LEU A 541 41.70 3.84 17.31
N CYS A 542 41.35 4.95 17.94
CA CYS A 542 40.09 5.09 18.66
C CYS A 542 38.89 4.99 17.72
N LEU A 543 38.93 5.70 16.58
CA LEU A 543 37.90 5.59 15.55
C LEU A 543 37.80 4.16 14.98
N ASN A 544 38.93 3.48 14.80
CA ASN A 544 38.95 2.10 14.33
C ASN A 544 38.49 1.10 15.40
N GLU A 545 38.80 1.24 16.69
CA GLU A 545 38.47 0.23 17.71
C GLU A 545 37.17 0.49 18.47
N ARG A 546 36.79 1.77 18.62
CA ARG A 546 35.60 2.20 19.38
C ARG A 546 34.51 2.80 18.51
N GLY A 547 34.80 3.15 17.26
CA GLY A 547 33.83 3.76 16.33
C GLY A 547 33.52 5.24 16.62
N GLY A 548 34.18 5.85 17.59
CA GLY A 548 34.00 7.23 18.03
C GLY A 548 35.22 7.74 18.80
N VAL A 549 35.14 8.96 19.37
CA VAL A 549 36.24 9.57 20.13
C VAL A 549 36.15 9.16 21.61
N ASP A 550 37.20 8.51 22.11
CA ASP A 550 37.38 8.09 23.49
C ASP A 550 38.78 8.53 23.93
N LEU A 551 38.83 9.60 24.71
CA LEU A 551 40.10 10.23 25.12
C LEU A 551 40.86 9.36 26.14
N ASP A 552 40.17 8.55 26.93
CA ASP A 552 40.80 7.66 27.91
C ASP A 552 41.51 6.51 27.21
N TYR A 553 40.87 5.93 26.19
CA TYR A 553 41.50 4.92 25.34
C TYR A 553 42.66 5.50 24.53
N ALA A 554 42.50 6.70 23.97
CA ALA A 554 43.58 7.36 23.24
C ALA A 554 44.80 7.62 24.15
N ALA A 555 44.57 8.07 25.39
CA ALA A 555 45.59 8.27 26.42
C ALA A 555 46.33 6.97 26.77
N GLU A 556 45.58 5.87 26.94
CA GLU A 556 46.16 4.54 27.20
C GLU A 556 47.08 4.09 26.05
N VAL A 557 46.65 4.29 24.82
CA VAL A 557 47.32 3.79 23.62
C VAL A 557 48.59 4.59 23.25
N CYS A 558 48.63 5.89 23.55
CA CYS A 558 49.83 6.70 23.35
C CYS A 558 50.68 6.91 24.62
N GLY A 559 50.25 6.35 25.77
CA GLY A 559 50.96 6.47 27.05
C GLY A 559 51.03 7.90 27.60
N LYS A 560 50.02 8.75 27.31
CA LYS A 560 49.91 10.14 27.78
C LYS A 560 48.72 10.30 28.73
N THR A 561 48.57 11.45 29.40
CA THR A 561 47.32 11.73 30.14
C THR A 561 46.21 12.21 29.20
N ALA A 562 44.95 12.04 29.59
CA ALA A 562 43.80 12.48 28.79
C ALA A 562 43.84 14.00 28.51
N GLU A 563 44.35 14.82 29.43
CA GLU A 563 44.51 16.26 29.24
C GLU A 563 45.56 16.59 28.17
N GLN A 564 46.68 15.85 28.13
CA GLN A 564 47.72 16.02 27.12
C GLN A 564 47.23 15.62 25.73
N VAL A 565 46.51 14.49 25.64
CA VAL A 565 45.86 14.06 24.39
C VAL A 565 44.85 15.09 23.92
N ARG A 566 44.04 15.64 24.83
CA ARG A 566 43.07 16.68 24.52
C ARG A 566 43.73 17.94 23.95
N GLU A 567 44.83 18.40 24.53
CA GLU A 567 45.54 19.58 24.03
C GLU A 567 46.18 19.34 22.66
N GLU A 568 46.76 18.16 22.43
CA GLU A 568 47.33 17.78 21.11
C GLU A 568 46.25 17.58 20.04
N LEU A 569 45.03 17.19 20.42
CA LEU A 569 43.88 17.03 19.53
C LEU A 569 43.01 18.30 19.41
N ARG A 570 43.44 19.42 20.00
CA ARG A 570 42.70 20.68 19.95
C ARG A 570 42.46 21.12 18.51
N GLY A 571 41.23 21.51 18.21
CA GLY A 571 40.77 21.83 16.85
C GLY A 571 40.52 20.63 15.93
N LEU A 572 40.89 19.41 16.31
CA LEU A 572 40.57 18.16 15.60
C LEU A 572 39.38 17.42 16.22
N VAL A 573 39.14 17.62 17.52
CA VAL A 573 37.96 17.13 18.23
C VAL A 573 37.29 18.28 18.98
N PHE A 574 35.98 18.21 19.13
CA PHE A 574 35.16 19.20 19.84
C PHE A 574 34.30 18.49 20.89
N ARG A 575 34.09 19.15 22.03
CA ARG A 575 33.14 18.72 23.04
C ARG A 575 31.77 19.30 22.71
N THR A 576 30.73 18.48 22.65
CA THR A 576 29.35 18.94 22.46
C THR A 576 28.78 19.49 23.77
N PRO A 577 27.69 20.30 23.73
CA PRO A 577 26.97 20.70 24.93
C PRO A 577 26.43 19.52 25.76
N SER A 578 26.26 18.34 25.15
CA SER A 578 25.90 17.08 25.83
C SER A 578 27.09 16.38 26.52
N ASN A 579 28.29 16.98 26.52
CA ASN A 579 29.54 16.42 27.05
C ASN A 579 30.14 15.24 26.27
N GLU A 580 29.76 15.06 25.01
CA GLU A 580 30.34 14.04 24.14
C GLU A 580 31.49 14.63 23.32
N TRP A 581 32.54 13.84 23.08
CA TRP A 581 33.63 14.24 22.19
C TRP A 581 33.36 13.72 20.79
N VAL A 582 33.44 14.63 19.81
CA VAL A 582 33.21 14.32 18.40
C VAL A 582 34.34 14.87 17.54
N THR A 583 34.51 14.27 16.37
CA THR A 583 35.52 14.73 15.40
C THR A 583 35.14 16.08 14.79
N ARG A 584 36.15 16.84 14.32
CA ARG A 584 35.94 18.14 13.65
C ARG A 584 35.02 18.01 12.43
N ASP A 585 35.22 16.99 11.59
CA ASP A 585 34.39 16.77 10.41
C ASP A 585 32.95 16.47 10.78
N GLU A 586 32.71 15.78 11.90
CA GLU A 586 31.37 15.56 12.41
C GLU A 586 30.74 16.84 12.96
N TYR A 587 31.44 17.55 13.84
CA TYR A 587 30.93 18.72 14.56
C TYR A 587 30.63 19.92 13.64
N LEU A 588 31.49 20.14 12.64
CA LEU A 588 31.37 21.26 11.70
C LEU A 588 30.58 20.91 10.43
N SER A 589 29.81 19.81 10.44
CA SER A 589 28.95 19.37 9.33
C SER A 589 27.48 19.22 9.78
N GLY A 590 26.56 18.95 8.85
CA GLY A 590 25.14 18.93 9.18
C GLY A 590 24.61 20.34 9.45
N ASN A 591 23.58 20.47 10.31
CA ASN A 591 22.95 21.75 10.62
C ASN A 591 23.84 22.62 11.54
N VAL A 592 24.81 23.31 10.94
CA VAL A 592 25.79 24.14 11.66
C VAL A 592 25.18 25.42 12.24
N ARG A 593 24.02 25.87 11.75
CA ARG A 593 23.28 27.02 12.32
C ARG A 593 22.66 26.65 13.66
N ALA A 594 21.98 25.51 13.74
CA ALA A 594 21.41 25.02 14.99
C ALA A 594 22.50 24.77 16.04
N ARG A 595 23.58 24.09 15.64
CA ARG A 595 24.73 23.85 16.54
C ARG A 595 25.40 25.12 17.01
N LEU A 596 25.49 26.16 16.18
CA LEU A 596 26.03 27.46 16.60
C LEU A 596 25.17 28.07 17.70
N LYS A 597 23.84 28.04 17.54
CA LYS A 597 22.91 28.55 18.56
C LYS A 597 23.04 27.79 19.89
N GLU A 598 23.18 26.47 19.83
CA GLU A 598 23.42 25.63 21.01
C GLU A 598 24.77 25.93 21.67
N ALA A 599 25.84 26.09 20.88
CA ALA A 599 27.16 26.43 21.38
C ALA A 599 27.20 27.83 22.00
N GLU A 600 26.51 28.82 21.42
CA GLU A 600 26.39 30.18 21.97
C GLU A 600 25.60 30.17 23.28
N ALA A 601 24.54 29.36 23.39
CA ALA A 601 23.80 29.20 24.63
C ALA A 601 24.68 28.53 25.72
N ALA A 602 25.45 27.50 25.37
CA ALA A 602 26.37 26.83 26.29
C ALA A 602 27.51 27.75 26.75
N ALA A 603 28.05 28.58 25.84
CA ALA A 603 29.13 29.54 26.11
C ALA A 603 28.76 30.62 27.13
N GLN A 604 27.45 30.88 27.35
CA GLN A 604 26.99 31.77 28.41
C GLN A 604 27.21 31.20 29.82
N PHE A 605 27.31 29.87 29.94
CA PHE A 605 27.48 29.16 31.22
C PHE A 605 28.89 28.59 31.38
N ASP A 606 29.56 28.22 30.29
CA ASP A 606 30.91 27.67 30.28
C ASP A 606 31.73 28.27 29.13
N GLU A 607 32.70 29.13 29.47
CA GLU A 607 33.56 29.84 28.52
C GLU A 607 34.39 28.93 27.62
N SER A 608 34.56 27.64 27.97
CA SER A 608 35.29 26.68 27.13
C SER A 608 34.61 26.43 25.78
N PHE A 609 33.29 26.67 25.67
CA PHE A 609 32.57 26.57 24.41
C PHE A 609 32.79 27.74 23.44
N ASN A 610 33.52 28.79 23.83
CA ASN A 610 33.85 29.88 22.91
C ASN A 610 34.64 29.40 21.68
N GLU A 611 35.52 28.40 21.85
CA GLU A 611 36.24 27.78 20.72
C GLU A 611 35.28 27.10 19.73
N ASN A 612 34.23 26.45 20.23
CA ASN A 612 33.18 25.87 19.40
C ASN A 612 32.41 26.94 18.62
N VAL A 613 32.09 28.06 19.28
CA VAL A 613 31.38 29.19 18.66
C VAL A 613 32.21 29.78 17.52
N GLU A 614 33.50 30.02 17.72
CA GLU A 614 34.38 30.52 16.66
C GLU A 614 34.48 29.55 15.48
N ALA A 615 34.67 28.26 15.75
CA ALA A 615 34.76 27.24 14.72
C ALA A 615 33.45 27.10 13.92
N LEU A 616 32.30 27.14 14.60
CA LEU A 616 30.98 27.06 13.97
C LEU A 616 30.60 28.33 13.21
N ARG A 617 31.01 29.52 13.67
CA ARG A 617 30.86 30.78 12.92
C ARG A 617 31.65 30.75 11.62
N ALA A 618 32.89 30.26 11.65
CA ALA A 618 33.71 30.09 10.45
C ALA A 618 33.18 29.00 9.50
N ALA A 619 32.44 28.02 10.04
CA ALA A 619 31.86 26.92 9.27
C ALA A 619 30.50 27.24 8.63
N GLN A 620 29.92 28.41 8.86
CA GLN A 620 28.61 28.77 8.32
C GLN A 620 28.63 28.84 6.78
N PRO A 621 27.60 28.31 6.10
CA PRO A 621 27.43 28.52 4.67
C PRO A 621 27.29 30.02 4.36
N ALA A 622 27.87 30.45 3.24
CA ALA A 622 27.68 31.81 2.74
C ALA A 622 26.17 32.09 2.55
N PRO A 623 25.64 33.22 3.06
CA PRO A 623 24.22 33.52 2.95
C PRO A 623 23.84 33.76 1.49
N LEU A 624 22.73 33.14 1.07
CA LEU A 624 22.19 33.28 -0.28
C LEU A 624 21.44 34.61 -0.41
N GLY A 625 21.67 35.31 -1.51
CA GLY A 625 20.93 36.52 -1.88
C GLY A 625 19.67 36.23 -2.70
N ALA A 626 18.86 37.26 -2.96
CA ALA A 626 17.61 37.15 -3.73
C ALA A 626 17.81 36.58 -5.14
N GLY A 627 18.96 36.86 -5.78
CA GLY A 627 19.30 36.33 -7.11
C GLY A 627 19.62 34.84 -7.15
N GLU A 628 19.90 34.23 -5.99
CA GLU A 628 20.21 32.80 -5.85
C GLU A 628 18.99 31.99 -5.39
N ILE A 629 17.97 32.67 -4.86
CA ILE A 629 16.77 32.05 -4.30
C ILE A 629 15.62 32.15 -5.30
N THR A 630 15.06 31.01 -5.70
CA THR A 630 13.81 31.00 -6.47
C THR A 630 12.61 30.91 -5.53
N ALA A 631 11.95 32.04 -5.26
CA ALA A 631 10.69 32.10 -4.52
C ALA A 631 9.50 31.79 -5.43
N ARG A 632 8.76 30.73 -5.11
CA ARG A 632 7.62 30.27 -5.92
C ARG A 632 6.31 30.50 -5.20
N LEU A 633 5.30 30.88 -5.98
CA LEU A 633 3.94 31.05 -5.48
C LEU A 633 3.43 29.72 -4.89
N GLY A 634 3.10 29.74 -3.60
CA GLY A 634 2.66 28.58 -2.83
C GLY A 634 3.78 27.81 -2.12
N ALA A 635 5.04 28.24 -2.20
CA ALA A 635 6.10 27.62 -1.41
C ALA A 635 5.84 27.78 0.10
N ALA A 636 5.82 26.67 0.84
CA ALA A 636 5.43 26.61 2.26
C ALA A 636 6.30 27.48 3.20
N TRP A 637 7.53 27.80 2.79
CA TRP A 637 8.44 28.66 3.56
C TRP A 637 8.11 30.16 3.45
N ILE A 638 7.30 30.56 2.46
CA ILE A 638 6.89 31.95 2.29
C ILE A 638 5.81 32.25 3.34
N PRO A 639 5.96 33.31 4.15
CA PRO A 639 4.95 33.68 5.15
C PRO A 639 3.58 33.98 4.54
N THR A 640 2.50 33.65 5.27
CA THR A 640 1.11 33.89 4.84
C THR A 640 0.84 35.36 4.55
N GLU A 641 1.49 36.27 5.28
CA GLU A 641 1.39 37.73 5.15
C GLU A 641 1.85 38.19 3.77
N VAL A 642 2.88 37.54 3.21
CA VAL A 642 3.40 37.87 1.87
C VAL A 642 2.40 37.45 0.79
N ILE A 643 1.72 36.32 0.97
CA ILE A 643 0.69 35.84 0.03
C ILE A 643 -0.57 36.70 0.14
N ASP A 644 -0.94 37.11 1.35
CA ASP A 644 -1.98 38.10 1.62
C ASP A 644 -1.73 39.41 0.86
N ASP A 645 -0.51 39.95 0.97
CA ASP A 645 -0.11 41.17 0.27
C ASP A 645 -0.11 40.98 -1.24
N TYR A 646 0.23 39.79 -1.73
CA TYR A 646 0.16 39.47 -3.14
C TYR A 646 -1.29 39.41 -3.64
N ALA A 647 -2.20 38.80 -2.87
CA ALA A 647 -3.62 38.75 -3.19
C ALA A 647 -4.23 40.17 -3.24
N ARG A 648 -3.82 41.06 -2.32
CA ARG A 648 -4.20 42.48 -2.33
C ARG A 648 -3.56 43.26 -3.47
N PHE A 649 -2.33 42.92 -3.87
CA PHE A 649 -1.68 43.50 -5.04
C PHE A 649 -2.43 43.13 -6.33
N LEU A 650 -2.87 41.87 -6.47
CA LEU A 650 -3.67 41.42 -7.62
C LEU A 650 -5.07 42.03 -7.62
N VAL A 651 -5.73 42.08 -6.45
CA VAL A 651 -7.10 42.59 -6.28
C VAL A 651 -7.14 43.56 -5.09
N PRO A 652 -6.96 44.88 -5.31
CA PRO A 652 -6.83 45.89 -4.23
C PRO A 652 -7.99 45.96 -3.23
N ARG A 653 -9.19 45.55 -3.64
CA ARG A 653 -10.39 45.52 -2.78
C ARG A 653 -10.50 44.25 -1.92
N TYR A 654 -9.63 43.27 -2.12
CA TYR A 654 -9.62 42.07 -1.30
C TYR A 654 -9.23 42.40 0.15
N ARG A 655 -9.98 41.84 1.11
CA ARG A 655 -9.77 42.01 2.56
C ARG A 655 -9.72 40.68 3.32
N GLY A 656 -9.86 39.55 2.63
CA GLY A 656 -9.72 38.23 3.22
C GLY A 656 -8.26 37.91 3.56
N ARG A 657 -8.05 36.74 4.18
CA ARG A 657 -6.73 36.21 4.51
C ARG A 657 -6.46 34.91 3.74
N VAL A 658 -5.20 34.54 3.72
CA VAL A 658 -4.70 33.29 3.17
C VAL A 658 -4.10 32.48 4.31
N LYS A 659 -4.56 31.24 4.45
CA LYS A 659 -4.08 30.31 5.47
C LYS A 659 -3.28 29.18 4.82
N TYR A 660 -2.24 28.70 5.50
CA TYR A 660 -1.52 27.48 5.12
C TYR A 660 -1.78 26.36 6.13
N LEU A 661 -2.31 25.24 5.64
CA LEU A 661 -2.62 24.05 6.42
C LEU A 661 -1.48 23.05 6.29
N GLN A 662 -0.56 23.05 7.27
CA GLN A 662 0.66 22.25 7.23
C GLN A 662 0.42 20.73 7.06
N PRO A 663 -0.51 20.05 7.79
CA PRO A 663 -0.66 18.59 7.70
C PRO A 663 -1.14 18.07 6.34
N THR A 664 -1.71 18.96 5.51
CA THR A 664 -2.15 18.64 4.14
C THR A 664 -1.40 19.44 3.09
N ALA A 665 -0.38 20.21 3.50
CA ALA A 665 0.34 21.16 2.66
C ALA A 665 -0.58 22.05 1.81
N GLN A 666 -1.68 22.57 2.39
CA GLN A 666 -2.77 23.24 1.64
C GLN A 666 -2.85 24.73 1.92
N TRP A 667 -2.82 25.52 0.85
CA TRP A 667 -3.18 26.92 0.93
C TRP A 667 -4.69 27.07 0.80
N VAL A 668 -5.28 27.96 1.57
CA VAL A 668 -6.70 28.31 1.50
C VAL A 668 -6.80 29.81 1.42
N VAL A 669 -7.40 30.29 0.33
CA VAL A 669 -7.74 31.71 0.14
C VAL A 669 -9.19 31.91 0.58
N ASP A 670 -9.44 32.89 1.46
CA ASP A 670 -10.78 33.22 1.92
C ASP A 670 -11.69 33.63 0.75
N LEU A 671 -12.99 33.29 0.86
CA LEU A 671 -13.96 33.61 -0.18
C LEU A 671 -14.20 35.13 -0.25
N PRO A 672 -14.11 35.74 -1.44
CA PRO A 672 -14.40 37.16 -1.59
C PRO A 672 -15.89 37.46 -1.37
N HIS A 673 -16.19 38.64 -0.84
CA HIS A 673 -17.54 39.20 -0.88
C HIS A 673 -17.94 39.51 -2.33
N ALA A 674 -19.26 39.52 -2.61
CA ALA A 674 -19.79 39.66 -3.97
C ALA A 674 -19.34 40.94 -4.70
N ASP A 675 -19.08 42.02 -3.96
CA ASP A 675 -18.59 43.32 -4.44
C ASP A 675 -17.13 43.30 -4.92
N VAL A 676 -16.35 42.29 -4.54
CA VAL A 676 -14.95 42.09 -4.97
C VAL A 676 -14.89 41.29 -6.28
N ILE A 677 -15.84 40.37 -6.49
CA ILE A 677 -15.86 39.42 -7.61
C ILE A 677 -16.00 40.14 -8.96
N ASP A 678 -16.78 41.22 -9.02
CA ASP A 678 -17.09 41.95 -10.25
C ASP A 678 -16.08 43.05 -10.61
N THR A 679 -14.97 43.18 -9.86
CA THR A 679 -13.95 44.18 -10.19
C THR A 679 -13.22 43.85 -11.50
N PRO A 680 -12.79 44.85 -12.31
CA PRO A 680 -12.07 44.59 -13.56
C PRO A 680 -10.77 43.79 -13.36
N GLU A 681 -10.07 44.04 -12.25
CA GLU A 681 -8.85 43.34 -11.88
C GLU A 681 -9.12 41.84 -11.66
N ALA A 682 -10.21 41.55 -10.94
CA ALA A 682 -10.66 40.23 -10.57
C ALA A 682 -11.25 39.39 -11.73
N SER A 683 -11.98 40.03 -12.64
CA SER A 683 -12.81 39.35 -13.66
C SER A 683 -12.22 39.39 -15.08
N GLN A 684 -11.20 40.22 -15.33
CA GLN A 684 -10.60 40.39 -16.66
C GLN A 684 -9.07 40.40 -16.67
N GLN A 685 -8.44 41.16 -15.76
CA GLN A 685 -6.98 41.31 -15.76
C GLN A 685 -6.31 40.02 -15.28
N TRP A 686 -6.71 39.54 -14.09
CA TRP A 686 -6.16 38.36 -13.43
C TRP A 686 -7.14 37.18 -13.42
N GLY A 687 -8.42 37.42 -13.72
CA GLY A 687 -9.42 36.38 -13.92
C GLY A 687 -9.96 36.32 -15.34
N THR A 688 -11.04 35.57 -15.48
CA THR A 688 -11.87 35.47 -16.68
C THR A 688 -13.32 35.75 -16.31
N LYS A 689 -14.19 35.93 -17.30
CA LYS A 689 -15.64 36.10 -17.06
C LYS A 689 -16.27 34.92 -16.31
N ARG A 690 -15.64 33.73 -16.35
CA ARG A 690 -16.17 32.49 -15.78
C ARG A 690 -15.44 31.99 -14.53
N VAL A 691 -14.21 32.47 -14.30
CA VAL A 691 -13.40 32.10 -13.13
C VAL A 691 -12.68 33.33 -12.61
N HIS A 692 -12.88 33.60 -11.33
CA HIS A 692 -12.35 34.77 -10.65
C HIS A 692 -10.86 34.63 -10.31
N ALA A 693 -10.13 35.75 -10.26
CA ALA A 693 -8.69 35.79 -9.99
C ALA A 693 -8.26 35.05 -8.71
N LEU A 694 -9.03 35.16 -7.60
CA LEU A 694 -8.69 34.47 -6.35
C LEU A 694 -8.90 32.95 -6.40
N ASP A 695 -9.81 32.44 -7.24
CA ASP A 695 -9.93 31.00 -7.47
C ASP A 695 -8.73 30.47 -8.27
N ILE A 696 -8.26 31.26 -9.24
CA ILE A 696 -7.04 30.96 -9.99
C ILE A 696 -5.81 31.02 -9.07
N LEU A 697 -5.76 31.98 -8.16
CA LEU A 697 -4.71 32.09 -7.14
C LEU A 697 -4.75 30.89 -6.18
N ASP A 698 -5.92 30.47 -5.68
CA ASP A 698 -6.09 29.27 -4.85
C ASP A 698 -5.62 28.01 -5.58
N ASP A 699 -5.93 27.88 -6.87
CA ASP A 699 -5.43 26.80 -7.70
C ASP A 699 -3.89 26.88 -7.86
N ALA A 700 -3.35 28.06 -8.12
CA ALA A 700 -1.91 28.29 -8.28
C ALA A 700 -1.12 27.93 -7.02
N LEU A 701 -1.58 28.40 -5.85
CA LEU A 701 -0.99 28.12 -4.54
C LEU A 701 -1.03 26.63 -4.19
N ASN A 702 -1.93 25.84 -4.80
CA ASN A 702 -2.08 24.40 -4.51
C ASN A 702 -1.61 23.49 -5.64
N LEU A 703 -0.79 23.98 -6.58
CA LEU A 703 -0.32 23.22 -7.75
C LEU A 703 -1.47 22.59 -8.57
N ARG A 704 -2.67 23.18 -8.50
CA ARG A 704 -3.84 22.77 -9.30
C ARG A 704 -3.86 23.53 -10.61
N ARG A 705 -4.55 22.95 -11.60
CA ARG A 705 -4.88 23.66 -12.83
C ARG A 705 -6.32 24.12 -12.74
N THR A 706 -6.55 25.35 -13.15
CA THR A 706 -7.89 25.84 -13.39
C THR A 706 -8.45 25.17 -14.64
N VAL A 707 -9.62 24.54 -14.48
CA VAL A 707 -10.36 23.88 -15.56
C VAL A 707 -11.78 24.41 -15.54
N VAL A 708 -12.19 24.99 -16.66
CA VAL A 708 -13.53 25.57 -16.84
C VAL A 708 -14.42 24.52 -17.50
N TYR A 709 -15.62 24.36 -16.98
CA TYR A 709 -16.60 23.42 -17.52
C TYR A 709 -17.81 24.19 -18.04
N ASP A 710 -18.22 23.87 -19.28
CA ASP A 710 -19.52 24.22 -19.80
C ASP A 710 -20.55 23.20 -19.34
N GLN A 711 -21.69 23.72 -18.90
CA GLN A 711 -22.84 22.90 -18.57
C GLN A 711 -23.75 22.87 -19.79
N ILE A 712 -23.79 21.73 -20.47
CA ILE A 712 -24.64 21.52 -21.65
C ILE A 712 -26.05 21.10 -21.19
N ASP A 713 -26.10 20.30 -20.13
CA ASP A 713 -27.28 19.92 -19.39
C ASP A 713 -26.94 19.73 -17.90
N GLU A 714 -27.90 19.36 -17.07
CA GLU A 714 -27.70 19.26 -15.62
C GLU A 714 -26.75 18.15 -15.15
N LYS A 715 -26.41 17.17 -16.00
CA LYS A 715 -25.56 16.02 -15.65
C LYS A 715 -24.25 15.99 -16.43
N THR A 716 -24.17 16.68 -17.56
CA THR A 716 -23.05 16.61 -18.48
C THR A 716 -22.29 17.92 -18.49
N ARG A 717 -21.09 17.89 -17.89
CA ARG A 717 -20.14 18.99 -17.89
C ARG A 717 -19.03 18.65 -18.87
N ILE A 718 -18.94 19.42 -19.96
CA ILE A 718 -17.84 19.30 -20.92
C ILE A 718 -16.79 20.35 -20.58
N VAL A 719 -15.52 19.99 -20.66
CA VAL A 719 -14.43 20.95 -20.45
C VAL A 719 -14.50 22.00 -21.55
N ASN A 720 -14.68 23.27 -21.17
CA ASN A 720 -14.57 24.39 -22.09
C ASN A 720 -13.08 24.61 -22.37
N GLN A 721 -12.60 24.13 -23.51
CA GLN A 721 -11.17 24.20 -23.83
C GLN A 721 -10.68 25.64 -23.95
N THR A 722 -11.44 26.52 -24.60
CA THR A 722 -11.07 27.93 -24.80
C THR A 722 -10.92 28.69 -23.49
N GLU A 723 -11.93 28.61 -22.62
CA GLU A 723 -11.92 29.28 -21.31
C GLU A 723 -10.91 28.63 -20.36
N THR A 724 -10.72 27.31 -20.45
CA THR A 724 -9.67 26.61 -19.67
C THR A 724 -8.28 27.09 -20.08
N VAL A 725 -8.01 27.26 -21.37
CA VAL A 725 -6.73 27.79 -21.85
C VAL A 725 -6.53 29.24 -21.39
N ALA A 726 -7.58 30.08 -21.47
CA ALA A 726 -7.52 31.45 -20.99
C ALA A 726 -7.23 31.54 -19.49
N ALA A 727 -7.94 30.76 -18.67
CA ALA A 727 -7.71 30.72 -17.22
C ALA A 727 -6.31 30.17 -16.87
N GLN A 728 -5.79 29.20 -17.63
CA GLN A 728 -4.43 28.68 -17.46
C GLN A 728 -3.36 29.71 -17.85
N ALA A 729 -3.61 30.55 -18.85
CA ALA A 729 -2.73 31.67 -19.18
C ALA A 729 -2.68 32.68 -18.03
N LYS A 730 -3.83 33.06 -17.46
CA LYS A 730 -3.88 33.94 -16.28
C LYS A 730 -3.14 33.37 -15.07
N LEU A 731 -3.27 32.06 -14.84
CA LEU A 731 -2.54 31.36 -13.79
C LEU A 731 -1.02 31.46 -13.99
N GLN A 732 -0.55 31.33 -15.24
CA GLN A 732 0.86 31.47 -15.58
C GLN A 732 1.34 32.91 -15.41
N ASP A 733 0.57 33.90 -15.87
CA ASP A 733 0.85 35.33 -15.70
C ASP A 733 1.01 35.68 -14.21
N MET A 734 0.15 35.16 -13.33
CA MET A 734 0.28 35.34 -11.89
C MET A 734 1.58 34.75 -11.34
N LYS A 735 1.96 33.55 -11.77
CA LYS A 735 3.21 32.92 -11.30
C LYS A 735 4.44 33.73 -11.70
N GLU A 736 4.48 34.19 -12.95
CA GLU A 736 5.56 35.02 -13.47
C GLU A 736 5.61 36.37 -12.75
N ARG A 737 4.45 37.02 -12.58
CA ARG A 737 4.38 38.30 -11.87
C ARG A 737 4.79 38.17 -10.39
N PHE A 738 4.44 37.07 -9.73
CA PHE A 738 4.86 36.82 -8.35
C PHE A 738 6.39 36.75 -8.22
N GLN A 739 7.07 36.05 -9.15
CA GLN A 739 8.53 35.89 -9.12
C GLN A 739 9.27 37.22 -9.20
N GLU A 740 8.73 38.18 -9.95
CA GLU A 740 9.28 39.55 -9.96
C GLU A 740 8.88 40.31 -8.71
N TRP A 741 7.58 40.37 -8.42
CA TRP A 741 7.00 41.21 -7.37
C TRP A 741 7.61 40.91 -6.00
N VAL A 742 7.79 39.62 -5.67
CA VAL A 742 8.23 39.19 -4.34
C VAL A 742 9.56 39.83 -3.90
N TRP A 743 10.43 40.19 -4.85
CA TRP A 743 11.75 40.80 -4.60
C TRP A 743 11.79 42.32 -4.77
N GLN A 744 10.71 42.98 -5.19
CA GLN A 744 10.72 44.43 -5.46
C GLN A 744 10.79 45.30 -4.19
N ASP A 745 10.36 44.77 -3.05
CA ASP A 745 10.39 45.49 -1.77
C ASP A 745 11.59 45.06 -0.93
N SER A 746 12.47 46.00 -0.57
CA SER A 746 13.72 45.71 0.13
C SER A 746 13.54 45.21 1.57
N ALA A 747 12.40 45.46 2.22
CA ALA A 747 12.12 44.90 3.55
C ALA A 747 11.71 43.43 3.41
N ARG A 748 10.78 43.14 2.50
CA ARG A 748 10.35 41.77 2.17
C ARG A 748 11.50 40.92 1.63
N GLU A 749 12.33 41.46 0.74
CA GLU A 749 13.51 40.77 0.20
C GLU A 749 14.45 40.30 1.31
N ARG A 750 14.83 41.20 2.22
CA ARG A 750 15.72 40.87 3.35
C ARG A 750 15.12 39.81 4.25
N GLU A 751 13.82 39.91 4.53
CA GLU A 751 13.12 38.96 5.40
C GLU A 751 13.01 37.57 4.75
N LEU A 752 12.64 37.49 3.48
CA LEU A 752 12.57 36.21 2.77
C LEU A 752 13.94 35.55 2.61
N CYS A 753 14.99 36.33 2.30
CA CYS A 753 16.36 35.83 2.29
C CYS A 753 16.77 35.28 3.66
N ARG A 754 16.42 35.98 4.76
CA ARG A 754 16.69 35.54 6.13
C ARG A 754 16.00 34.20 6.42
N ILE A 755 14.69 34.11 6.19
CA ILE A 755 13.90 32.89 6.41
C ILE A 755 14.46 31.72 5.60
N TYR A 756 14.74 31.95 4.31
CA TYR A 756 15.24 30.90 3.43
C TYR A 756 16.61 30.38 3.89
N ASN A 757 17.51 31.27 4.31
CA ASN A 757 18.84 30.89 4.80
C ASN A 757 18.78 30.16 6.15
N GLU A 758 17.86 30.56 7.03
CA GLU A 758 17.63 29.90 8.33
C GLU A 758 17.00 28.51 8.18
N GLN A 759 16.21 28.27 7.13
CA GLN A 759 15.56 26.98 6.90
C GLN A 759 16.39 26.03 6.02
N PHE A 760 16.91 26.49 4.88
CA PHE A 760 17.53 25.61 3.87
C PHE A 760 19.05 25.74 3.77
N ASN A 761 19.61 26.93 4.00
CA ASN A 761 21.06 27.14 3.94
C ASN A 761 21.74 26.92 5.31
N THR A 762 21.47 25.76 5.88
CA THR A 762 21.88 25.36 7.24
C THR A 762 22.93 24.26 7.23
N THR A 763 22.98 23.48 6.16
CA THR A 763 23.71 22.21 6.10
C THR A 763 25.07 22.36 5.43
N ARG A 764 26.12 21.85 6.10
CA ARG A 764 27.43 21.61 5.49
C ARG A 764 27.68 20.11 5.29
N GLU A 765 28.24 19.74 4.13
CA GLU A 765 28.54 18.35 3.79
C GLU A 765 29.68 17.80 4.67
N ARG A 766 29.49 16.60 5.22
CA ARG A 766 30.53 15.87 5.97
C ARG A 766 31.46 15.15 4.99
N ALA A 767 32.77 15.33 5.18
CA ALA A 767 33.77 14.52 4.52
C ALA A 767 33.98 13.23 5.32
N TYR A 768 33.96 12.09 4.65
CA TYR A 768 34.23 10.79 5.27
C TYR A 768 35.55 10.26 4.73
N ASP A 769 36.50 10.01 5.62
CA ASP A 769 37.78 9.39 5.30
C ASP A 769 37.88 8.03 5.99
N GLY A 770 37.79 6.96 5.21
CA GLY A 770 37.89 5.59 5.70
C GLY A 770 39.30 5.00 5.68
N SER A 771 40.34 5.79 5.40
CA SER A 771 41.72 5.29 5.23
C SER A 771 42.24 4.52 6.44
N HIS A 772 41.83 4.92 7.64
CA HIS A 772 42.16 4.31 8.93
C HIS A 772 41.55 2.91 9.15
N LEU A 773 40.56 2.50 8.35
CA LEU A 773 39.92 1.19 8.49
C LEU A 773 40.88 0.05 8.12
N THR A 774 41.12 -0.82 9.10
CA THR A 774 42.03 -1.98 9.00
C THR A 774 41.34 -3.26 8.55
N LEU A 775 40.01 -3.33 8.72
CA LEU A 775 39.10 -4.42 8.37
C LEU A 775 39.58 -5.79 8.89
N PRO A 776 39.63 -6.00 10.23
CA PRO A 776 40.04 -7.26 10.82
C PRO A 776 39.21 -8.44 10.29
N GLY A 777 39.82 -9.61 10.12
CA GLY A 777 39.12 -10.79 9.58
C GLY A 777 38.92 -10.80 8.06
N ALA A 778 39.16 -9.68 7.37
CA ALA A 778 39.08 -9.63 5.91
C ALA A 778 40.22 -10.42 5.26
N SER A 779 39.93 -10.98 4.08
CA SER A 779 40.89 -11.71 3.26
C SER A 779 42.02 -10.81 2.75
N ASN A 780 43.27 -11.24 2.94
CA ASN A 780 44.47 -10.50 2.47
C ASN A 780 44.56 -10.32 0.95
N ARG A 781 43.66 -10.96 0.19
CA ARG A 781 43.64 -10.93 -1.28
C ARG A 781 42.74 -9.85 -1.85
N ILE A 782 41.87 -9.27 -1.02
CA ILE A 782 40.94 -8.23 -1.43
C ILE A 782 41.31 -6.97 -0.68
N GLU A 783 41.83 -6.00 -1.42
CA GLU A 783 42.03 -4.66 -0.90
C GLU A 783 40.90 -3.76 -1.39
N LEU A 784 40.16 -3.19 -0.43
CA LEU A 784 39.10 -2.22 -0.72
C LEU A 784 39.73 -0.90 -1.16
N ARG A 785 39.20 -0.33 -2.25
CA ARG A 785 39.63 0.96 -2.78
C ARG A 785 39.26 2.11 -1.83
N PRO A 786 39.93 3.28 -1.92
CA PRO A 786 39.65 4.42 -1.05
C PRO A 786 38.17 4.80 -0.95
N HIS A 787 37.49 4.95 -2.10
CA HIS A 787 36.07 5.30 -2.13
C HIS A 787 35.16 4.24 -1.47
N GLN A 788 35.59 2.98 -1.44
CA GLN A 788 34.85 1.92 -0.76
C GLN A 788 35.03 2.01 0.74
N LYS A 789 36.25 2.32 1.21
CA LYS A 789 36.51 2.55 2.64
C LYS A 789 35.79 3.80 3.15
N ASP A 790 35.78 4.89 2.38
CA ASP A 790 35.03 6.10 2.71
C ASP A 790 33.53 5.81 2.87
N ALA A 791 32.97 5.00 1.97
CA ALA A 791 31.58 4.58 2.05
C ALA A 791 31.31 3.66 3.25
N VAL A 792 32.23 2.73 3.57
CA VAL A 792 32.16 1.92 4.81
C VAL A 792 32.14 2.82 6.03
N TRP A 793 33.06 3.78 6.13
CA TRP A 793 33.12 4.71 7.25
C TRP A 793 31.85 5.54 7.37
N ARG A 794 31.34 6.06 6.25
CA ARG A 794 30.06 6.78 6.22
C ARG A 794 28.90 5.95 6.78
N ILE A 795 28.79 4.68 6.35
CA ILE A 795 27.77 3.75 6.80
C ILE A 795 27.90 3.49 8.32
N LEU A 796 29.13 3.38 8.85
CA LEU A 796 29.38 3.21 10.29
C LEU A 796 29.07 4.45 11.12
N GLN A 797 29.12 5.64 10.51
CA GLN A 797 28.88 6.92 11.18
C GLN A 797 27.44 7.43 11.06
N SER A 798 26.63 6.83 10.18
CA SER A 798 25.28 7.34 9.86
C SER A 798 24.19 6.29 10.16
N LYS A 799 23.01 6.74 10.61
CA LYS A 799 21.83 5.86 10.79
C LYS A 799 21.28 5.37 9.45
N THR A 800 21.23 6.27 8.47
CA THR A 800 20.76 5.97 7.12
C THR A 800 21.80 6.37 6.08
N THR A 801 21.97 5.56 5.04
CA THR A 801 22.89 5.86 3.94
C THR A 801 22.38 5.30 2.63
N LEU A 802 22.41 6.09 1.56
CA LEU A 802 22.18 5.65 0.19
C LEU A 802 23.51 5.65 -0.56
N VAL A 803 24.00 4.46 -0.92
CA VAL A 803 25.20 4.28 -1.73
C VAL A 803 24.81 4.24 -3.21
N GLY A 804 24.83 5.42 -3.83
CA GLY A 804 24.55 5.70 -5.24
C GLY A 804 25.77 5.52 -6.14
N HIS A 805 26.64 4.54 -5.86
CA HIS A 805 27.83 4.31 -6.68
C HIS A 805 27.47 3.60 -7.98
N CYS A 806 28.09 3.98 -9.09
CA CYS A 806 27.83 3.38 -10.40
C CYS A 806 28.03 1.85 -10.44
N VAL A 807 27.44 1.18 -11.43
CA VAL A 807 27.61 -0.27 -11.63
C VAL A 807 29.09 -0.59 -11.86
N GLY A 808 29.60 -1.60 -11.14
CA GLY A 808 31.01 -1.98 -11.16
C GLY A 808 31.89 -1.27 -10.12
N ALA A 809 31.38 -0.28 -9.38
CA ALA A 809 32.15 0.42 -8.34
C ALA A 809 32.44 -0.40 -7.06
N GLY A 810 31.91 -1.63 -6.97
CA GLY A 810 32.17 -2.54 -5.85
C GLY A 810 31.26 -2.38 -4.63
N LYS A 811 29.99 -1.97 -4.82
CA LYS A 811 28.97 -1.80 -3.76
C LYS A 811 28.79 -3.02 -2.87
N THR A 812 28.84 -4.23 -3.44
CA THR A 812 28.66 -5.49 -2.72
C THR A 812 29.71 -5.67 -1.63
N LEU A 813 31.00 -5.50 -1.95
CA LEU A 813 32.09 -5.62 -0.98
C LEU A 813 32.02 -4.51 0.09
N THR A 814 31.64 -3.29 -0.30
CA THR A 814 31.41 -2.18 0.63
C THR A 814 30.33 -2.52 1.66
N ALA A 815 29.19 -3.06 1.22
CA ALA A 815 28.09 -3.42 2.12
C ALA A 815 28.47 -4.56 3.08
N ILE A 816 29.17 -5.58 2.58
CA ILE A 816 29.64 -6.72 3.40
C ILE A 816 30.67 -6.23 4.44
N ALA A 817 31.65 -5.41 4.03
CA ALA A 817 32.64 -4.82 4.94
C ALA A 817 31.96 -3.99 6.03
N ALA A 818 31.04 -3.10 5.65
CA ALA A 818 30.31 -2.28 6.61
C ALA A 818 29.48 -3.12 7.59
N SER A 819 28.79 -4.16 7.11
CA SER A 819 28.03 -5.07 7.98
C SER A 819 28.90 -5.79 9.00
N HIS A 820 30.08 -6.27 8.59
CA HIS A 820 31.01 -6.93 9.50
C HIS A 820 31.60 -5.96 10.53
N GLU A 821 32.01 -4.77 10.10
CA GLU A 821 32.54 -3.74 10.99
C GLU A 821 31.50 -3.23 12.00
N MET A 822 30.22 -3.13 11.60
CA MET A 822 29.13 -2.80 12.53
C MET A 822 29.05 -3.78 13.69
N ARG A 823 29.24 -5.08 13.43
CA ARG A 823 29.20 -6.11 14.47
C ARG A 823 30.42 -6.02 15.39
N ARG A 824 31.61 -5.84 14.81
CA ARG A 824 32.87 -5.68 15.58
C ARG A 824 32.82 -4.46 16.51
N LEU A 825 32.29 -3.35 16.03
CA LEU A 825 32.13 -2.11 16.79
C LEU A 825 30.90 -2.09 17.71
N ASN A 826 30.16 -3.20 17.79
CA ASN A 826 28.91 -3.33 18.55
C ASN A 826 27.87 -2.23 18.20
N ILE A 827 27.89 -1.78 16.93
CA ILE A 827 26.91 -0.86 16.34
C ILE A 827 25.63 -1.61 15.98
N ALA A 828 25.78 -2.79 15.37
CA ALA A 828 24.67 -3.67 15.03
C ALA A 828 25.16 -5.12 15.06
N ARG A 829 24.55 -5.95 15.91
CA ARG A 829 24.92 -7.35 16.08
C ARG A 829 24.42 -8.21 14.94
N LYS A 830 23.18 -8.00 14.49
CA LYS A 830 22.55 -8.83 13.45
C LYS A 830 22.19 -7.98 12.24
N SER A 831 22.86 -8.25 11.13
CA SER A 831 22.64 -7.56 9.85
C SER A 831 21.86 -8.44 8.86
N MET A 832 20.90 -7.83 8.17
CA MET A 832 20.15 -8.46 7.08
C MET A 832 20.39 -7.72 5.76
N ILE A 833 20.77 -8.46 4.70
CA ILE A 833 20.90 -7.96 3.34
C ILE A 833 19.77 -8.51 2.48
N VAL A 834 18.99 -7.61 1.88
CA VAL A 834 17.87 -7.90 1.00
C VAL A 834 18.30 -7.66 -0.44
N VAL A 835 18.26 -8.70 -1.28
CA VAL A 835 18.81 -8.65 -2.66
C VAL A 835 17.87 -9.27 -3.70
N PRO A 836 18.01 -8.95 -5.00
CA PRO A 836 17.26 -9.63 -6.05
C PRO A 836 17.49 -11.15 -6.05
N LYS A 837 16.44 -11.93 -6.31
CA LYS A 837 16.45 -13.41 -6.20
C LYS A 837 17.63 -14.09 -6.92
N HIS A 838 18.01 -13.58 -8.10
CA HIS A 838 19.02 -14.20 -8.94
C HIS A 838 20.47 -13.91 -8.48
N VAL A 839 20.70 -12.90 -7.63
CA VAL A 839 22.04 -12.51 -7.16
C VAL A 839 22.37 -13.04 -5.76
N VAL A 840 21.42 -13.68 -5.06
CA VAL A 840 21.66 -14.26 -3.72
C VAL A 840 22.92 -15.14 -3.66
N PRO A 841 23.16 -16.09 -4.61
CA PRO A 841 24.37 -16.91 -4.56
C PRO A 841 25.66 -16.11 -4.78
N GLN A 842 25.59 -15.03 -5.58
CA GLN A 842 26.73 -14.16 -5.84
C GLN A 842 27.11 -13.36 -4.59
N TRP A 843 26.12 -12.76 -3.93
CA TRP A 843 26.32 -12.03 -2.67
C TRP A 843 26.92 -12.92 -1.58
N ALA A 844 26.40 -14.14 -1.45
CA ALA A 844 26.88 -15.10 -0.47
C ALA A 844 28.32 -15.57 -0.77
N GLN A 845 28.67 -15.75 -2.05
CA GLN A 845 30.04 -16.05 -2.47
C GLN A 845 31.00 -14.89 -2.15
N GLU A 846 30.62 -13.65 -2.47
CA GLU A 846 31.47 -12.48 -2.17
C GLU A 846 31.63 -12.25 -0.66
N ALA A 847 30.59 -12.51 0.14
CA ALA A 847 30.66 -12.44 1.60
C ALA A 847 31.69 -13.41 2.17
N GLN A 848 31.64 -14.68 1.75
CA GLN A 848 32.63 -15.69 2.17
C GLN A 848 34.02 -15.41 1.62
N ARG A 849 34.13 -14.82 0.42
CA ARG A 849 35.41 -14.45 -0.19
C ARG A 849 36.10 -13.33 0.58
N LEU A 850 35.34 -12.33 1.04
CA LEU A 850 35.87 -11.24 1.84
C LEU A 850 36.10 -11.66 3.30
N TYR A 851 35.16 -12.36 3.93
CA TYR A 851 35.24 -12.84 5.32
C TYR A 851 34.96 -14.35 5.41
N PRO A 852 35.99 -15.22 5.29
CA PRO A 852 35.79 -16.67 5.32
C PRO A 852 35.26 -17.23 6.66
N GLY A 853 35.51 -16.51 7.76
CA GLY A 853 35.05 -16.86 9.11
C GLY A 853 33.57 -16.59 9.37
N LEU A 854 32.91 -15.81 8.51
CA LEU A 854 31.58 -15.27 8.76
C LEU A 854 30.50 -16.37 8.88
N ARG A 855 29.68 -16.29 9.93
CA ARG A 855 28.47 -17.11 10.14
C ARG A 855 27.32 -16.47 9.38
N MET A 856 26.99 -17.03 8.23
CA MET A 856 25.98 -16.50 7.32
C MET A 856 24.80 -17.45 7.16
N LEU A 857 23.59 -16.88 7.11
CA LEU A 857 22.39 -17.56 6.67
C LEU A 857 21.94 -17.04 5.30
N THR A 858 21.78 -17.92 4.33
CA THR A 858 21.19 -17.60 3.02
C THR A 858 19.85 -18.28 2.87
N THR A 859 18.84 -17.54 2.41
CA THR A 859 17.48 -18.07 2.23
C THR A 859 17.05 -18.11 0.77
N ASP A 860 16.10 -18.99 0.46
CA ASP A 860 15.49 -19.12 -0.87
C ASP A 860 13.95 -19.13 -0.82
N ALA A 861 13.29 -19.34 -1.97
CA ALA A 861 11.83 -19.31 -2.04
C ALA A 861 11.13 -20.47 -1.32
N LYS A 862 11.82 -21.59 -1.08
CA LYS A 862 11.28 -22.78 -0.39
C LYS A 862 11.24 -22.57 1.12
N ASP A 863 12.19 -21.81 1.65
CA ASP A 863 12.29 -21.49 3.08
C ASP A 863 11.07 -20.69 3.56
N PHE A 864 10.46 -19.89 2.68
CA PHE A 864 9.27 -19.08 2.99
C PHE A 864 7.94 -19.70 2.52
N THR A 865 7.91 -21.00 2.25
CA THR A 865 6.65 -21.73 2.05
C THR A 865 5.88 -21.83 3.37
N LYS A 866 4.55 -22.03 3.32
CA LYS A 866 3.70 -22.08 4.52
C LYS A 866 4.22 -23.06 5.60
N HIS A 867 4.81 -24.18 5.18
CA HIS A 867 5.35 -25.20 6.07
C HIS A 867 6.70 -24.82 6.71
N ASN A 868 7.63 -24.26 5.92
CA ASN A 868 9.02 -24.01 6.36
C ASN A 868 9.24 -22.61 6.94
N ARG A 869 8.29 -21.69 6.71
CA ARG A 869 8.43 -20.28 7.11
C ARG A 869 8.65 -20.12 8.61
N GLY A 870 7.85 -20.80 9.44
CA GLY A 870 7.97 -20.72 10.89
C GLY A 870 9.38 -21.08 11.37
N GLU A 871 9.88 -22.25 10.94
CA GLU A 871 11.24 -22.71 11.27
C GLU A 871 12.33 -21.74 10.80
N THR A 872 12.21 -21.21 9.57
CA THR A 872 13.18 -20.26 9.02
C THR A 872 13.25 -18.97 9.85
N LEU A 873 12.09 -18.43 10.24
CA LEU A 873 12.02 -17.24 11.08
C LEU A 873 12.56 -17.52 12.49
N SER A 874 12.27 -18.69 13.05
CA SER A 874 12.82 -19.11 14.35
C SER A 874 14.34 -19.22 14.32
N ARG A 875 14.91 -19.79 13.25
CA ARG A 875 16.36 -19.88 13.05
C ARG A 875 17.02 -18.50 12.90
N ILE A 876 16.34 -17.55 12.28
CA ILE A 876 16.82 -16.17 12.20
C ILE A 876 16.82 -15.52 13.59
N ALA A 877 15.72 -15.67 14.34
CA ALA A 877 15.55 -15.04 15.65
C ALA A 877 16.50 -15.61 16.71
N THR A 878 16.57 -16.94 16.82
CA THR A 878 17.23 -17.64 17.93
C THR A 878 18.74 -17.84 17.76
N CYS A 879 19.24 -17.90 16.52
CA CYS A 879 20.66 -18.10 16.27
C CYS A 879 21.42 -16.77 16.10
N ASP A 880 22.69 -16.79 16.48
CA ASP A 880 23.60 -15.66 16.34
C ASP A 880 24.31 -15.70 14.98
N TRP A 881 23.71 -14.99 14.01
CA TRP A 881 24.22 -14.83 12.65
C TRP A 881 24.96 -13.51 12.50
N ASP A 882 26.15 -13.55 11.87
CA ASP A 882 26.86 -12.34 11.49
C ASP A 882 26.16 -11.64 10.30
N LEU A 883 25.64 -12.43 9.35
CA LEU A 883 24.96 -11.92 8.14
C LEU A 883 23.80 -12.80 7.70
N ILE A 884 22.66 -12.18 7.38
CA ILE A 884 21.49 -12.88 6.82
C ILE A 884 21.22 -12.34 5.43
N ILE A 885 21.10 -13.20 4.41
CA ILE A 885 20.78 -12.79 3.03
C ILE A 885 19.39 -13.28 2.63
N VAL A 886 18.52 -12.34 2.27
CA VAL A 886 17.10 -12.59 1.96
C VAL A 886 16.74 -12.08 0.55
N PRO A 887 16.04 -12.88 -0.29
CA PRO A 887 15.50 -12.41 -1.56
C PRO A 887 14.42 -11.31 -1.41
N HIS A 888 14.35 -10.33 -2.32
CA HIS A 888 13.29 -9.30 -2.34
C HIS A 888 11.86 -9.87 -2.18
N PRO A 889 11.44 -10.94 -2.92
CA PRO A 889 10.09 -11.47 -2.78
C PRO A 889 9.84 -12.10 -1.40
N SER A 890 10.89 -12.65 -0.78
CA SER A 890 10.82 -13.28 0.53
C SER A 890 10.75 -12.27 1.67
N PHE A 891 11.37 -11.10 1.51
CA PHE A 891 11.32 -10.02 2.50
C PHE A 891 9.89 -9.55 2.80
N LYS A 892 9.02 -9.55 1.78
CA LYS A 892 7.57 -9.28 1.93
C LYS A 892 6.87 -10.27 2.88
N LEU A 893 7.40 -11.49 3.02
CA LEU A 893 6.80 -12.55 3.82
C LEU A 893 7.24 -12.50 5.29
N LEU A 894 8.05 -11.51 5.68
CA LEU A 894 8.37 -11.18 7.06
C LEU A 894 7.27 -10.24 7.60
N PRO A 895 6.28 -10.72 8.37
CA PRO A 895 5.21 -9.86 8.86
C PRO A 895 5.74 -8.86 9.90
N VAL A 896 5.20 -7.66 9.93
CA VAL A 896 5.34 -6.74 11.08
C VAL A 896 4.20 -7.00 12.06
N SER A 897 4.40 -6.72 13.34
CA SER A 897 3.36 -6.88 14.34
C SER A 897 2.15 -5.98 14.05
N ALA A 898 0.97 -6.46 14.47
CA ALA A 898 -0.27 -5.68 14.42
C ALA A 898 -0.12 -4.34 15.15
N GLU A 899 0.59 -4.34 16.28
CA GLU A 899 0.83 -3.15 17.09
C GLU A 899 1.65 -2.11 16.32
N THR A 900 2.77 -2.49 15.72
CA THR A 900 3.60 -1.58 14.91
C THR A 900 2.83 -1.01 13.72
N ALA A 901 2.12 -1.86 12.98
CA ALA A 901 1.33 -1.42 11.83
C ALA A 901 0.20 -0.48 12.23
N ASN A 902 -0.50 -0.78 13.34
CA ASN A 902 -1.58 0.04 13.87
C ASN A 902 -1.08 1.35 14.44
N LYS A 903 0.01 1.35 15.21
CA LYS A 903 0.64 2.55 15.74
C LYS A 903 0.97 3.53 14.63
N PHE A 904 1.61 3.05 13.55
CA PHE A 904 1.95 3.90 12.41
C PHE A 904 0.73 4.60 11.79
N ILE A 905 -0.36 3.86 11.56
CA ILE A 905 -1.57 4.44 10.97
C ILE A 905 -2.33 5.32 11.99
N ASN A 906 -2.32 4.96 13.27
CA ASN A 906 -2.96 5.73 14.33
C ASN A 906 -2.24 7.06 14.56
N ASP A 907 -0.90 7.09 14.59
CA ASP A 907 -0.11 8.31 14.73
C ASP A 907 -0.45 9.32 13.60
N GLU A 908 -0.65 8.81 12.38
CA GLU A 908 -1.06 9.63 11.23
C GLU A 908 -2.52 10.14 11.37
N ILE A 909 -3.41 9.30 11.91
CA ILE A 909 -4.80 9.68 12.19
C ILE A 909 -4.88 10.72 13.32
N GLU A 910 -4.14 10.54 14.41
CA GLU A 910 -4.10 11.44 15.57
C GLU A 910 -3.57 12.81 15.17
N ARG A 911 -2.46 12.87 14.41
CA ARG A 911 -1.94 14.12 13.86
C ARG A 911 -2.99 14.89 13.05
N LEU A 912 -3.78 14.20 12.23
CA LEU A 912 -4.87 14.83 11.46
C LEU A 912 -6.04 15.27 12.36
N ARG A 913 -6.29 14.58 13.48
CA ARG A 913 -7.34 14.92 14.45
C ARG A 913 -6.97 16.11 15.32
N ASP A 914 -5.74 16.17 15.83
CA ASP A 914 -5.23 17.29 16.62
C ASP A 914 -5.36 18.59 15.83
N TYR A 915 -5.03 18.54 14.54
CA TYR A 915 -5.17 19.66 13.64
C TYR A 915 -6.63 20.09 13.38
N ILE A 916 -7.56 19.13 13.31
CA ILE A 916 -9.00 19.47 13.26
C ILE A 916 -9.41 20.18 14.55
N SER A 917 -8.89 19.78 15.71
CA SER A 917 -9.17 20.42 17.00
C SER A 917 -8.70 21.88 17.00
N GLU A 918 -7.46 22.13 16.61
CA GLU A 918 -6.89 23.49 16.49
C GLU A 918 -7.74 24.38 15.56
N LEU A 919 -8.11 23.86 14.39
CA LEU A 919 -8.97 24.59 13.44
C LEU A 919 -10.39 24.85 13.95
N THR A 920 -10.86 24.06 14.92
CA THR A 920 -12.20 24.20 15.51
C THR A 920 -12.19 25.23 16.63
N ASP A 921 -11.12 25.27 17.42
CA ASP A 921 -10.94 26.22 18.53
C ASP A 921 -10.75 27.67 18.06
N GLU A 922 -10.25 27.88 16.84
CA GLU A 922 -10.15 29.21 16.19
C GLU A 922 -11.51 29.84 15.78
N GLY A 923 -12.64 29.17 16.02
CA GLY A 923 -13.97 29.78 16.07
C GLY A 923 -14.56 30.33 14.75
N SER A 924 -13.96 30.08 13.59
CA SER A 924 -14.39 30.67 12.31
C SER A 924 -15.27 29.75 11.45
N ARG A 925 -16.42 30.26 10.97
CA ARG A 925 -17.36 29.57 10.05
C ARG A 925 -16.69 29.12 8.73
N GLU A 926 -15.56 29.73 8.38
CA GLU A 926 -14.77 29.50 7.15
C GLU A 926 -13.99 28.17 7.17
N ASN A 927 -13.71 27.59 8.34
CA ASN A 927 -12.90 26.36 8.46
C ASN A 927 -13.66 25.06 8.09
N LYS A 928 -14.99 25.11 7.84
CA LYS A 928 -15.84 23.92 7.58
C LYS A 928 -15.41 23.10 6.35
N ARG A 929 -14.89 23.75 5.31
CA ARG A 929 -14.47 23.05 4.07
C ARG A 929 -13.18 22.27 4.30
N SER A 930 -12.23 22.84 5.04
CA SER A 930 -10.95 22.24 5.41
C SER A 930 -11.16 21.04 6.34
N ILE A 931 -12.01 21.18 7.36
CA ILE A 931 -12.38 20.10 8.29
C ILE A 931 -12.98 18.90 7.52
N LYS A 932 -13.95 19.14 6.64
CA LYS A 932 -14.59 18.08 5.84
C LYS A 932 -13.60 17.31 4.94
N GLN A 933 -12.55 17.98 4.47
CA GLN A 933 -11.50 17.34 3.66
C GLN A 933 -10.58 16.47 4.53
N LEU A 934 -10.14 16.98 5.70
CA LEU A 934 -9.34 16.23 6.67
C LEU A 934 -10.08 14.98 7.17
N GLU A 935 -11.37 15.10 7.50
CA GLU A 935 -12.24 13.98 7.88
C GLU A 935 -12.31 12.89 6.81
N LYS A 936 -12.35 13.27 5.52
CA LYS A 936 -12.36 12.31 4.41
C LYS A 936 -11.04 11.54 4.33
N THR A 937 -9.92 12.19 4.62
CA THR A 937 -8.59 11.58 4.67
C THR A 937 -8.49 10.61 5.85
N ILE A 938 -8.93 11.03 7.04
CA ILE A 938 -9.02 10.17 8.23
C ILE A 938 -9.82 8.91 7.92
N LYS A 939 -11.03 9.03 7.33
CA LYS A 939 -11.86 7.88 6.95
C LYS A 939 -11.14 6.90 6.00
N ARG A 940 -10.25 7.38 5.13
CA ARG A 940 -9.44 6.52 4.26
C ARG A 940 -8.37 5.76 5.05
N PHE A 941 -7.68 6.44 5.97
CA PHE A 941 -6.70 5.79 6.86
C PHE A 941 -7.36 4.78 7.79
N GLU A 942 -8.53 5.09 8.36
CA GLU A 942 -9.33 4.16 9.17
C GLU A 942 -9.78 2.93 8.36
N ALA A 943 -10.21 3.12 7.11
CA ALA A 943 -10.55 2.00 6.23
C ALA A 943 -9.32 1.11 5.93
N LYS A 944 -8.15 1.72 5.74
CA LYS A 944 -6.88 1.00 5.54
C LYS A 944 -6.47 0.22 6.80
N LEU A 945 -6.56 0.85 7.98
CA LEU A 945 -6.34 0.22 9.28
C LEU A 945 -7.23 -1.02 9.47
N LYS A 946 -8.54 -0.89 9.17
CA LYS A 946 -9.50 -2.00 9.26
C LYS A 946 -9.15 -3.13 8.29
N SER A 947 -8.70 -2.80 7.07
CA SER A 947 -8.27 -3.80 6.08
C SER A 947 -7.01 -4.55 6.52
N GLN A 948 -5.98 -3.86 7.02
CA GLN A 948 -4.73 -4.50 7.48
C GLN A 948 -4.97 -5.38 8.70
N ASN A 949 -5.73 -4.90 9.69
CA ASN A 949 -6.10 -5.69 10.86
C ASN A 949 -6.89 -6.96 10.50
N SER A 950 -7.65 -6.96 9.41
CA SER A 950 -8.36 -8.15 8.94
C SER A 950 -7.44 -9.19 8.27
N GLU A 951 -6.32 -8.76 7.67
CA GLU A 951 -5.30 -9.63 7.07
C GLU A 951 -4.37 -10.25 8.14
N ILE A 952 -4.04 -9.48 9.17
CA ILE A 952 -3.13 -9.81 10.29
C ILE A 952 -3.76 -10.86 11.25
N LYS A 953 -5.08 -10.84 11.45
CA LYS A 953 -5.78 -11.76 12.37
C LYS A 953 -5.80 -13.25 11.97
N ARG A 954 -5.18 -13.66 10.85
CA ARG A 954 -5.29 -15.04 10.33
C ARG A 954 -4.18 -16.02 10.76
N ASP A 955 -3.07 -15.59 11.39
CA ASP A 955 -2.00 -16.52 11.85
C ASP A 955 -1.11 -15.98 13.01
N ASP A 956 -1.44 -14.85 13.65
CA ASP A 956 -0.43 -13.98 14.29
C ASP A 956 -0.06 -14.24 15.77
N ALA A 957 -0.77 -15.09 16.51
CA ALA A 957 -0.34 -15.37 17.90
C ALA A 957 0.88 -16.32 17.98
N GLN A 958 1.27 -16.97 16.88
CA GLN A 958 2.35 -17.96 16.84
C GLN A 958 3.42 -17.67 15.77
N THR A 959 3.26 -16.62 14.97
CA THR A 959 4.17 -16.31 13.87
C THR A 959 5.20 -15.27 14.31
N ILE A 960 6.48 -15.61 14.21
CA ILE A 960 7.59 -14.68 14.53
C ILE A 960 7.50 -13.45 13.62
N THR A 961 7.44 -12.27 14.22
CA THR A 961 7.36 -11.00 13.49
C THR A 961 8.76 -10.44 13.16
N PHE A 962 8.83 -9.45 12.28
CA PHE A 962 10.08 -8.80 11.88
C PHE A 962 10.82 -8.21 13.08
N GLU A 963 10.09 -7.66 14.03
CA GLU A 963 10.61 -7.10 15.28
C GLU A 963 11.32 -8.17 16.12
N GLU A 964 10.75 -9.37 16.18
CA GLU A 964 11.27 -10.51 16.95
C GLU A 964 12.47 -11.19 16.30
N LEU A 965 12.80 -10.87 15.03
CA LEU A 965 14.01 -11.39 14.38
C LEU A 965 15.30 -10.82 14.99
N GLY A 966 15.21 -9.68 15.68
CA GLY A 966 16.36 -9.00 16.29
C GLY A 966 17.34 -8.43 15.26
N VAL A 967 16.85 -8.00 14.09
CA VAL A 967 17.67 -7.35 13.06
C VAL A 967 17.89 -5.88 13.43
N GLU A 968 19.14 -5.45 13.50
CA GLU A 968 19.52 -4.08 13.89
C GLU A 968 20.06 -3.26 12.71
N ALA A 969 20.52 -3.92 11.65
CA ALA A 969 20.96 -3.27 10.42
C ALA A 969 20.34 -3.93 9.18
N LEU A 970 19.77 -3.10 8.29
CA LEU A 970 19.13 -3.54 7.05
C LEU A 970 19.86 -2.94 5.84
N PHE A 971 20.40 -3.80 4.98
CA PHE A 971 20.97 -3.43 3.70
C PHE A 971 20.01 -3.86 2.59
N VAL A 972 19.74 -2.99 1.63
CA VAL A 972 18.83 -3.31 0.53
C VAL A 972 19.49 -2.98 -0.81
N ASP A 973 19.72 -4.01 -1.62
CA ASP A 973 20.28 -3.88 -2.96
C ASP A 973 19.19 -3.52 -3.98
N GLU A 974 19.59 -2.85 -5.06
CA GLU A 974 18.68 -2.32 -6.07
C GLU A 974 17.46 -1.61 -5.49
N PHE A 975 17.69 -0.71 -4.54
CA PHE A 975 16.65 -0.04 -3.76
C PHE A 975 15.63 0.73 -4.62
N HIS A 976 16.01 1.10 -5.85
CA HIS A 976 15.12 1.72 -6.84
C HIS A 976 13.86 0.87 -7.16
N HIS A 977 13.86 -0.44 -6.86
CA HIS A 977 12.66 -1.29 -6.97
C HIS A 977 11.52 -0.88 -6.03
N PHE A 978 11.81 -0.19 -4.92
CA PHE A 978 10.82 0.22 -3.91
C PHE A 978 10.32 1.66 -4.12
N LYS A 979 10.61 2.27 -5.27
CA LYS A 979 10.24 3.66 -5.59
C LYS A 979 8.75 3.95 -5.73
N ASN A 980 7.89 2.93 -5.87
CA ASN A 980 6.45 3.11 -6.05
C ASN A 980 5.70 3.14 -4.71
N LEU A 981 6.19 3.94 -3.75
CA LEU A 981 5.54 4.15 -2.46
C LEU A 981 4.35 5.09 -2.64
N TYR A 982 3.18 4.70 -2.14
CA TYR A 982 2.00 5.58 -2.18
C TYR A 982 2.19 6.79 -1.24
N PHE A 983 1.78 7.95 -1.72
CA PHE A 983 1.65 9.18 -0.95
C PHE A 983 0.43 9.98 -1.45
N PRO A 984 -0.27 10.69 -0.57
CA PRO A 984 -1.33 11.61 -0.98
C PRO A 984 -0.74 12.81 -1.73
N THR A 985 -1.41 13.24 -2.80
CA THR A 985 -1.10 14.47 -3.54
C THR A 985 -2.38 15.06 -4.11
N LYS A 986 -2.45 16.38 -4.19
CA LYS A 986 -3.56 17.11 -4.85
C LYS A 986 -3.41 17.13 -6.36
N MET A 987 -2.21 16.83 -6.85
CA MET A 987 -1.87 16.86 -8.26
C MET A 987 -2.49 15.65 -8.99
N SER A 988 -3.65 15.85 -9.60
CA SER A 988 -4.25 14.85 -10.47
C SER A 988 -3.69 14.97 -11.90
N ARG A 989 -3.40 13.83 -12.55
CA ARG A 989 -3.02 13.73 -13.98
C ARG A 989 -1.63 14.28 -14.37
N ILE A 990 -0.69 14.43 -13.43
CA ILE A 990 0.72 14.67 -13.77
C ILE A 990 1.39 13.33 -14.12
N ALA A 991 2.04 13.29 -15.27
CA ALA A 991 2.77 12.09 -15.69
C ALA A 991 4.04 11.93 -14.84
N GLY A 992 4.26 10.72 -14.32
CA GLY A 992 5.37 10.40 -13.42
C GLY A 992 5.00 10.30 -11.93
N LEU A 993 3.80 10.70 -11.52
CA LEU A 993 3.27 10.40 -10.18
C LEU A 993 2.53 9.06 -10.23
N SER A 994 2.96 8.08 -9.43
CA SER A 994 2.29 6.77 -9.39
C SER A 994 1.01 6.87 -8.57
N ASN A 995 -0.16 6.73 -9.22
CA ASN A 995 -1.45 6.59 -8.51
C ASN A 995 -1.71 5.15 -8.02
N SER A 996 -0.80 4.22 -8.28
CA SER A 996 -0.89 2.82 -7.90
C SER A 996 -0.09 2.55 -6.62
N GLU A 997 -0.74 1.96 -5.62
CA GLU A 997 -0.12 1.60 -4.36
C GLU A 997 0.64 0.26 -4.48
N SER A 998 1.96 0.29 -4.24
CA SER A 998 2.74 -0.95 -4.07
C SER A 998 2.72 -1.38 -2.61
N GLN A 999 2.06 -2.50 -2.32
CA GLN A 999 2.09 -3.12 -0.99
C GLN A 999 3.53 -3.45 -0.55
N GLN A 1000 4.41 -3.81 -1.49
CA GLN A 1000 5.82 -4.10 -1.20
C GLN A 1000 6.58 -2.85 -0.77
N ALA A 1001 6.33 -1.71 -1.42
CA ALA A 1001 6.97 -0.44 -1.04
C ALA A 1001 6.49 0.02 0.35
N PHE A 1002 5.20 -0.12 0.63
CA PHE A 1002 4.63 0.19 1.95
C PHE A 1002 5.19 -0.69 3.06
N ASP A 1003 5.27 -2.01 2.85
CA ASP A 1003 5.87 -2.95 3.80
C ASP A 1003 7.34 -2.62 4.11
N MET A 1004 8.14 -2.35 3.07
CA MET A 1004 9.53 -1.87 3.23
C MET A 1004 9.58 -0.57 4.04
N PHE A 1005 8.67 0.36 3.79
CA PHE A 1005 8.62 1.65 4.47
C PHE A 1005 8.36 1.48 5.96
N VAL A 1006 7.35 0.70 6.35
CA VAL A 1006 7.03 0.44 7.77
C VAL A 1006 8.23 -0.19 8.50
N LYS A 1007 8.88 -1.20 7.91
CA LYS A 1007 10.05 -1.87 8.51
C LYS A 1007 11.24 -0.92 8.69
N ILE A 1008 11.51 -0.08 7.69
CA ILE A 1008 12.57 0.94 7.76
C ILE A 1008 12.28 1.95 8.87
N GLN A 1009 11.05 2.49 8.94
CA GLN A 1009 10.70 3.46 9.96
C GLN A 1009 10.76 2.87 11.37
N TRP A 1010 10.28 1.63 11.55
CA TRP A 1010 10.41 0.92 12.82
C TRP A 1010 11.88 0.73 13.22
N LEU A 1011 12.72 0.24 12.29
CA LEU A 1011 14.13 -0.02 12.55
C LEU A 1011 14.88 1.26 12.95
N ILE A 1012 14.67 2.36 12.22
CA ILE A 1012 15.26 3.67 12.53
C ILE A 1012 14.78 4.17 13.90
N GLY A 1013 13.48 3.99 14.22
CA GLY A 1013 12.90 4.37 15.50
C GLY A 1013 13.49 3.62 16.71
N GLN A 1014 14.01 2.41 16.52
CA GLN A 1014 14.73 1.64 17.54
C GLN A 1014 16.23 1.95 17.60
N GLY A 1015 16.72 2.93 16.83
CA GLY A 1015 18.14 3.24 16.72
C GLY A 1015 18.93 2.33 15.78
N GLY A 1016 18.24 1.44 15.05
CA GLY A 1016 18.83 0.60 14.01
C GLY A 1016 19.25 1.38 12.77
N ARG A 1017 19.85 0.67 11.82
CA ARG A 1017 20.52 1.28 10.65
C ARG A 1017 19.99 0.77 9.33
N VAL A 1018 19.95 1.65 8.33
CA VAL A 1018 19.44 1.32 6.98
C VAL A 1018 20.41 1.78 5.90
N VAL A 1019 20.81 0.85 5.04
CA VAL A 1019 21.71 1.11 3.92
C VAL A 1019 21.02 0.73 2.62
N ALA A 1020 20.70 1.73 1.80
CA ALA A 1020 20.17 1.53 0.46
C ALA A 1020 21.31 1.52 -0.57
N LEU A 1021 21.34 0.53 -1.44
CA LEU A 1021 22.33 0.41 -2.52
C LEU A 1021 21.61 0.49 -3.86
N THR A 1022 22.10 1.33 -4.77
CA THR A 1022 21.57 1.38 -6.15
C THR A 1022 22.58 2.05 -7.08
N GLY A 1023 22.72 1.54 -8.29
CA GLY A 1023 23.50 2.22 -9.34
C GLY A 1023 22.81 3.44 -9.92
N THR A 1024 21.49 3.56 -9.71
CA THR A 1024 20.61 4.60 -10.25
C THR A 1024 19.72 5.13 -9.13
N PRO A 1025 20.20 6.09 -8.31
CA PRO A 1025 19.43 6.65 -7.20
C PRO A 1025 18.18 7.39 -7.66
N VAL A 1026 18.20 7.94 -8.87
CA VAL A 1026 17.03 8.43 -9.60
C VAL A 1026 17.01 7.70 -10.94
N SER A 1027 15.87 7.12 -11.29
CA SER A 1027 15.68 6.36 -12.53
C SER A 1027 14.78 7.08 -13.53
N ASN A 1028 13.56 7.52 -13.14
CA ASN A 1028 12.59 8.03 -14.12
C ASN A 1028 11.94 9.39 -13.80
N THR A 1029 11.78 9.77 -12.53
CA THR A 1029 10.99 10.96 -12.17
C THR A 1029 11.57 11.72 -10.99
N LEU A 1030 11.36 13.04 -10.96
CA LEU A 1030 11.79 13.90 -9.84
C LEU A 1030 11.15 13.48 -8.50
N CYS A 1031 9.96 12.86 -8.56
CA CYS A 1031 9.26 12.35 -7.38
C CYS A 1031 10.07 11.25 -6.66
N GLU A 1032 10.89 10.48 -7.38
CA GLU A 1032 11.73 9.44 -6.77
C GLU A 1032 12.70 10.01 -5.74
N VAL A 1033 13.21 11.24 -5.92
CA VAL A 1033 14.09 11.90 -4.94
C VAL A 1033 13.38 12.07 -3.61
N TRP A 1034 12.17 12.64 -3.62
CA TRP A 1034 11.39 12.80 -2.40
C TRP A 1034 11.02 11.47 -1.75
N ILE A 1035 10.70 10.44 -2.54
CA ILE A 1035 10.42 9.10 -2.01
C ILE A 1035 11.65 8.51 -1.31
N MET A 1036 12.84 8.65 -1.90
CA MET A 1036 14.09 8.19 -1.27
C MET A 1036 14.40 8.98 0.01
N MET A 1037 14.20 10.30 0.00
CA MET A 1037 14.30 11.13 1.21
C MET A 1037 13.26 10.70 2.25
N ARG A 1038 12.04 10.35 1.85
CA ARG A 1038 11.00 9.87 2.77
C ARG A 1038 11.36 8.55 3.42
N TYR A 1039 12.03 7.64 2.71
CA TYR A 1039 12.54 6.41 3.31
C TYR A 1039 13.66 6.68 4.33
N LEU A 1040 14.60 7.58 4.01
CA LEU A 1040 15.89 7.66 4.70
C LEU A 1040 16.08 8.91 5.58
N GLN A 1041 15.25 9.93 5.42
CA GLN A 1041 15.35 11.25 6.03
C GLN A 1041 13.96 11.82 6.40
N LEU A 1042 13.04 10.95 6.86
CA LEU A 1042 11.67 11.37 7.19
C LEU A 1042 11.62 12.46 8.26
N ASP A 1043 12.48 12.37 9.28
CA ASP A 1043 12.51 13.36 10.37
C ASP A 1043 12.96 14.73 9.87
N LEU A 1044 13.98 14.77 9.00
CA LEU A 1044 14.40 16.01 8.32
C LEU A 1044 13.26 16.61 7.48
N LEU A 1045 12.50 15.77 6.75
CA LEU A 1045 11.34 16.26 6.00
C LEU A 1045 10.26 16.82 6.94
N LYS A 1046 9.99 16.21 8.10
CA LYS A 1046 9.04 16.71 9.09
C LYS A 1046 9.50 18.04 9.70
N GLU A 1047 10.78 18.15 10.08
CA GLU A 1047 11.40 19.36 10.61
C GLU A 1047 11.27 20.54 9.64
N LEU A 1048 11.42 20.28 8.33
CA LEU A 1048 11.28 21.29 7.28
C LEU A 1048 9.81 21.51 6.82
N GLY A 1049 8.83 20.79 7.37
CA GLY A 1049 7.42 20.87 6.94
C GLY A 1049 7.17 20.35 5.51
N MET A 1050 8.00 19.39 5.07
CA MET A 1050 8.01 18.80 3.72
C MET A 1050 7.78 17.28 3.69
N ASP A 1051 7.22 16.74 4.77
CA ASP A 1051 6.79 15.34 4.87
C ASP A 1051 5.58 15.03 3.96
N HIS A 1052 4.97 16.05 3.37
CA HIS A 1052 4.01 15.95 2.28
C HIS A 1052 4.66 16.30 0.93
N PHE A 1053 4.42 15.48 -0.10
CA PHE A 1053 5.05 15.65 -1.43
C PHE A 1053 4.79 17.03 -2.05
N ASP A 1054 3.57 17.53 -1.93
CA ASP A 1054 3.18 18.82 -2.52
C ASP A 1054 4.02 19.99 -1.95
N ALA A 1055 4.28 20.01 -0.63
CA ALA A 1055 5.12 21.04 -0.01
C ALA A 1055 6.57 20.97 -0.52
N TRP A 1056 7.14 19.76 -0.59
CA TRP A 1056 8.47 19.55 -1.15
C TRP A 1056 8.55 19.96 -2.64
N ALA A 1057 7.53 19.60 -3.43
CA ALA A 1057 7.48 19.93 -4.84
C ALA A 1057 7.39 21.45 -5.07
N GLN A 1058 6.68 22.19 -4.23
CA GLN A 1058 6.62 23.66 -4.31
C GLN A 1058 7.97 24.31 -4.03
N ALA A 1059 8.77 23.75 -3.12
CA ALA A 1059 10.09 24.25 -2.79
C ALA A 1059 11.15 23.95 -3.86
N PHE A 1060 11.09 22.77 -4.51
CA PHE A 1060 12.20 22.25 -5.31
C PHE A 1060 11.87 21.79 -6.74
N ALA A 1061 10.61 21.65 -7.14
CA ALA A 1061 10.24 21.01 -8.40
C ALA A 1061 9.31 21.85 -9.28
N GLU A 1062 9.67 22.04 -10.55
CA GLU A 1062 8.88 22.77 -11.53
C GLU A 1062 8.19 21.82 -12.53
N THR A 1063 6.90 22.05 -12.72
CA THR A 1063 6.10 21.36 -13.73
C THR A 1063 6.15 22.12 -15.05
N THR A 1064 6.49 21.43 -16.13
CA THR A 1064 6.33 21.95 -17.49
C THR A 1064 5.23 21.20 -18.21
N THR A 1065 4.60 21.90 -19.13
CA THR A 1065 3.50 21.39 -19.94
C THR A 1065 3.97 21.30 -21.38
N GLY A 1066 4.06 20.07 -21.89
CA GLY A 1066 4.52 19.77 -23.25
C GLY A 1066 3.45 19.06 -24.05
N VAL A 1067 3.58 19.15 -25.37
CA VAL A 1067 2.67 18.50 -26.34
C VAL A 1067 3.34 17.20 -26.80
N GLU A 1068 2.70 16.05 -26.54
CA GLU A 1068 3.22 14.72 -26.95
C GLU A 1068 2.25 14.03 -27.89
N MET A 1069 2.76 13.26 -28.85
CA MET A 1069 1.89 12.44 -29.70
C MET A 1069 1.16 11.39 -28.84
N LYS A 1070 -0.15 11.24 -29.03
CA LYS A 1070 -0.92 10.24 -28.30
C LYS A 1070 -0.44 8.82 -28.69
N PRO A 1071 -0.56 7.81 -27.81
CA PRO A 1071 -0.09 6.44 -28.08
C PRO A 1071 -0.73 5.76 -29.29
N ASP A 1072 -1.90 6.25 -29.72
CA ASP A 1072 -2.70 5.81 -30.86
C ASP A 1072 -2.41 6.58 -32.15
N GLY A 1073 -1.46 7.54 -32.15
CA GLY A 1073 -1.10 8.33 -33.33
C GLY A 1073 -2.12 9.39 -33.76
N SER A 1074 -3.30 9.45 -33.12
CA SER A 1074 -4.45 10.33 -33.42
C SER A 1074 -4.25 11.83 -33.10
N GLY A 1075 -3.01 12.32 -33.16
CA GLY A 1075 -2.64 13.69 -32.86
C GLY A 1075 -1.98 13.86 -31.48
N PHE A 1076 -2.04 15.08 -30.96
CA PHE A 1076 -1.25 15.47 -29.80
C PHE A 1076 -2.07 15.54 -28.51
N ARG A 1077 -1.41 15.29 -27.39
CA ARG A 1077 -1.94 15.44 -26.04
C ARG A 1077 -0.97 16.27 -25.22
N VAL A 1078 -1.53 17.27 -24.57
CA VAL A 1078 -0.80 18.10 -23.62
C VAL A 1078 -0.59 17.27 -22.34
N HIS A 1079 0.67 16.98 -22.02
CA HIS A 1079 1.09 16.32 -20.80
C HIS A 1079 1.91 17.28 -19.95
N THR A 1080 1.69 17.23 -18.64
CA THR A 1080 2.51 17.97 -17.69
C THR A 1080 3.34 17.01 -16.88
N ARG A 1081 4.62 17.35 -16.73
CA ARG A 1081 5.64 16.53 -16.06
C ARG A 1081 6.49 17.41 -15.18
N PHE A 1082 6.99 16.83 -14.10
CA PHE A 1082 8.11 17.38 -13.36
C PHE A 1082 9.39 17.14 -14.16
N ASN A 1083 9.99 18.20 -14.70
CA ASN A 1083 11.19 18.08 -15.53
C ASN A 1083 12.34 19.00 -15.12
N LYS A 1084 12.12 19.94 -14.20
CA LYS A 1084 13.13 20.91 -13.78
C LYS A 1084 13.16 21.04 -12.27
N PHE A 1085 14.36 21.07 -11.70
CA PHE A 1085 14.58 21.43 -10.30
C PHE A 1085 14.77 22.94 -10.17
N VAL A 1086 14.27 23.49 -9.08
CA VAL A 1086 14.58 24.84 -8.59
C VAL A 1086 15.30 24.71 -7.24
N ASN A 1087 16.16 25.67 -6.89
CA ASN A 1087 16.94 25.61 -5.66
C ASN A 1087 17.70 24.28 -5.49
N LEU A 1088 18.27 23.78 -6.60
CA LEU A 1088 18.97 22.50 -6.66
C LEU A 1088 20.18 22.41 -5.72
N PRO A 1089 21.00 23.46 -5.51
CA PRO A 1089 22.10 23.39 -4.55
C PRO A 1089 21.63 23.02 -3.14
N GLU A 1090 20.53 23.61 -2.67
CA GLU A 1090 19.96 23.36 -1.34
C GLU A 1090 19.39 21.95 -1.25
N LEU A 1091 18.57 21.53 -2.24
CA LEU A 1091 18.07 20.16 -2.31
C LEU A 1091 19.23 19.15 -2.32
N SER A 1092 20.27 19.41 -3.10
CA SER A 1092 21.45 18.55 -3.20
C SER A 1092 22.16 18.45 -1.85
N ARG A 1093 22.36 19.55 -1.12
CA ARG A 1093 22.99 19.53 0.22
C ARG A 1093 22.16 18.73 1.22
N LEU A 1094 20.83 18.92 1.24
CA LEU A 1094 19.92 18.16 2.10
C LEU A 1094 19.97 16.66 1.79
N TRP A 1095 19.88 16.31 0.51
CA TRP A 1095 19.87 14.91 0.08
C TRP A 1095 21.22 14.22 0.29
N ARG A 1096 22.34 14.94 0.08
CA ARG A 1096 23.71 14.46 0.32
C ARG A 1096 24.04 14.19 1.78
N GLN A 1097 23.20 14.55 2.74
CA GLN A 1097 23.40 14.11 4.13
C GLN A 1097 23.32 12.57 4.23
N CYS A 1098 22.41 11.92 3.49
CA CYS A 1098 22.33 10.45 3.44
C CYS A 1098 22.90 9.84 2.14
N LEU A 1099 22.97 10.62 1.04
CA LEU A 1099 23.39 10.13 -0.27
C LEU A 1099 24.92 10.23 -0.51
N ASP A 1100 25.54 9.12 -0.90
CA ASP A 1100 26.90 9.03 -1.44
C ASP A 1100 26.87 8.62 -2.92
N VAL A 1101 27.25 9.52 -3.83
CA VAL A 1101 27.26 9.26 -5.28
C VAL A 1101 28.69 9.21 -5.80
N ARG A 1102 29.00 8.17 -6.57
CA ARG A 1102 30.25 8.04 -7.31
C ARG A 1102 29.97 7.74 -8.78
N THR A 1103 30.31 8.69 -9.65
CA THR A 1103 30.14 8.52 -11.09
C THR A 1103 31.30 7.72 -11.69
N PRO A 1104 31.12 7.11 -12.88
CA PRO A 1104 32.19 6.40 -13.57
C PRO A 1104 33.42 7.26 -13.84
N GLU A 1105 33.20 8.54 -14.14
CA GLU A 1105 34.25 9.53 -14.44
C GLU A 1105 35.05 9.85 -13.17
N GLN A 1106 34.38 10.03 -12.02
CA GLN A 1106 35.05 10.26 -10.74
C GLN A 1106 35.93 9.07 -10.31
N LEU A 1107 35.57 7.86 -10.72
CA LEU A 1107 36.29 6.63 -10.41
C LEU A 1107 37.31 6.23 -11.48
N ASN A 1108 37.43 7.00 -12.58
CA ASN A 1108 38.28 6.69 -13.73
C ASN A 1108 38.14 5.23 -14.20
N LEU A 1109 36.90 4.71 -14.26
CA LEU A 1109 36.68 3.32 -14.66
C LEU A 1109 37.08 3.10 -16.12
N PRO A 1110 37.83 2.03 -16.44
CA PRO A 1110 38.22 1.73 -17.82
C PRO A 1110 36.96 1.33 -18.61
N ARG A 1111 36.44 2.27 -19.40
CA ARG A 1111 35.27 2.05 -20.27
C ARG A 1111 35.65 2.31 -21.71
N PRO A 1112 35.18 1.48 -22.66
CA PRO A 1112 35.35 1.77 -24.07
C PRO A 1112 34.60 3.07 -24.43
N SER A 1113 35.18 3.86 -25.33
CA SER A 1113 34.54 5.09 -25.81
C SER A 1113 33.36 4.76 -26.73
N VAL A 1114 32.30 5.57 -26.62
CA VAL A 1114 31.18 5.50 -27.57
C VAL A 1114 31.62 6.13 -28.88
N ILE A 1115 31.49 5.39 -29.99
CA ILE A 1115 31.82 5.90 -31.32
C ILE A 1115 30.97 7.14 -31.61
N GLY A 1116 31.60 8.30 -31.82
CA GLY A 1116 30.91 9.58 -32.09
C GLY A 1116 30.42 10.33 -30.84
N GLY A 1117 30.72 9.85 -29.63
CA GLY A 1117 30.38 10.52 -28.37
C GLY A 1117 28.93 10.39 -27.91
N SER A 1118 28.02 9.91 -28.76
CA SER A 1118 26.60 9.73 -28.44
C SER A 1118 26.02 8.48 -29.13
N PRO A 1119 24.88 7.93 -28.63
CA PRO A 1119 24.19 6.84 -29.31
C PRO A 1119 23.79 7.22 -30.74
N ILE A 1120 24.06 6.35 -31.70
CA ILE A 1120 23.70 6.59 -33.10
C ILE A 1120 22.22 6.24 -33.28
N ILE A 1121 21.38 7.27 -33.47
CA ILE A 1121 19.95 7.10 -33.73
C ILE A 1121 19.75 6.73 -35.21
N VAL A 1122 19.00 5.66 -35.47
CA VAL A 1122 18.65 5.21 -36.81
C VAL A 1122 17.17 5.50 -37.04
N SER A 1123 16.89 6.51 -37.85
CA SER A 1123 15.54 6.84 -38.28
C SER A 1123 15.22 6.09 -39.57
N VAL A 1124 14.07 5.42 -39.60
CA VAL A 1124 13.55 4.69 -40.76
C VAL A 1124 12.22 5.33 -41.16
N PRO A 1125 11.99 5.67 -42.44
CA PRO A 1125 10.72 6.21 -42.89
C PRO A 1125 9.57 5.22 -42.63
N ALA A 1126 8.35 5.73 -42.43
CA ALA A 1126 7.17 4.88 -42.30
C ALA A 1126 6.70 4.46 -43.70
N SER A 1127 6.48 3.16 -43.91
CA SER A 1127 5.86 2.65 -45.14
C SER A 1127 4.41 3.15 -45.26
N GLU A 1128 3.90 3.25 -46.49
CA GLU A 1128 2.49 3.64 -46.74
C GLU A 1128 1.51 2.74 -45.97
N GLU A 1129 1.77 1.43 -45.94
CA GLU A 1129 0.98 0.44 -45.19
C GLU A 1129 0.91 0.72 -43.68
N LEU A 1130 2.03 1.17 -43.09
CA LEU A 1130 2.08 1.52 -41.67
C LEU A 1130 1.30 2.80 -41.40
N ILE A 1131 1.38 3.79 -42.29
CA ILE A 1131 0.63 5.05 -42.19
C ILE A 1131 -0.88 4.76 -42.21
N ASP A 1132 -1.34 3.95 -43.16
CA ASP A 1132 -2.75 3.56 -43.29
C ASP A 1132 -3.24 2.79 -42.06
N PHE A 1133 -2.45 1.84 -41.56
CA PHE A 1133 -2.80 1.07 -40.37
C PHE A 1133 -2.88 1.94 -39.12
N VAL A 1134 -1.98 2.91 -38.94
CA VAL A 1134 -2.05 3.88 -37.84
C VAL A 1134 -3.32 4.73 -37.94
N GLY A 1135 -3.75 5.10 -39.15
CA GLY A 1135 -5.05 5.74 -39.40
C GLY A 1135 -6.22 4.92 -38.86
N GLN A 1136 -6.25 3.61 -39.15
CA GLN A 1136 -7.29 2.70 -38.64
C GLN A 1136 -7.27 2.56 -37.10
N LEU A 1137 -6.08 2.54 -36.49
CA LEU A 1137 -5.95 2.53 -35.02
C LEU A 1137 -6.52 3.79 -34.38
N SER A 1138 -6.38 4.94 -35.04
CA SER A 1138 -6.97 6.21 -34.61
C SER A 1138 -8.50 6.14 -34.57
N GLU A 1139 -9.15 5.65 -35.63
CA GLU A 1139 -10.61 5.48 -35.66
C GLU A 1139 -11.10 4.51 -34.57
N ARG A 1140 -10.39 3.40 -34.37
CA ARG A 1140 -10.72 2.43 -33.33
C ARG A 1140 -10.60 3.03 -31.93
N SER A 1141 -9.58 3.87 -31.70
CA SER A 1141 -9.39 4.59 -30.43
C SER A 1141 -10.55 5.54 -30.14
N GLU A 1142 -11.06 6.25 -31.16
CA GLU A 1142 -12.23 7.11 -31.02
C GLU A 1142 -13.48 6.34 -30.64
N LYS A 1143 -13.77 5.22 -31.34
CA LYS A 1143 -14.92 4.34 -31.02
C LYS A 1143 -14.86 3.77 -29.60
N VAL A 1144 -13.67 3.44 -29.11
CA VAL A 1144 -13.47 2.99 -27.71
C VAL A 1144 -13.72 4.15 -26.73
N ARG A 1145 -13.30 5.38 -27.06
CA ARG A 1145 -13.51 6.57 -26.20
C ARG A 1145 -14.95 7.04 -26.16
N SER A 1146 -15.66 7.01 -27.30
CA SER A 1146 -17.08 7.33 -27.39
C SER A 1146 -17.98 6.23 -26.79
N ARG A 1147 -17.39 5.10 -26.37
CA ARG A 1147 -18.08 3.91 -25.85
C ARG A 1147 -19.01 3.24 -26.86
N GLU A 1148 -18.78 3.46 -28.15
CA GLU A 1148 -19.44 2.74 -29.24
C GLU A 1148 -19.04 1.27 -29.30
N VAL A 1149 -17.85 0.93 -28.76
CA VAL A 1149 -17.33 -0.44 -28.72
C VAL A 1149 -17.08 -0.87 -27.28
N HIS A 1150 -17.54 -2.08 -26.94
CA HIS A 1150 -17.35 -2.66 -25.61
C HIS A 1150 -15.86 -3.02 -25.36
N PRO A 1151 -15.28 -2.74 -24.18
CA PRO A 1151 -13.85 -2.95 -23.88
C PRO A 1151 -13.31 -4.39 -24.05
N SER A 1152 -14.20 -5.39 -24.09
CA SER A 1152 -13.84 -6.79 -24.34
C SER A 1152 -13.61 -7.10 -25.82
N VAL A 1153 -14.18 -6.30 -26.73
CA VAL A 1153 -14.02 -6.45 -28.19
C VAL A 1153 -12.77 -5.70 -28.64
N ASP A 1154 -12.65 -4.45 -28.20
CA ASP A 1154 -11.48 -3.61 -28.45
C ASP A 1154 -11.21 -2.68 -27.28
N ASN A 1155 -9.94 -2.36 -27.02
CA ASN A 1155 -9.54 -1.47 -25.94
C ASN A 1155 -8.19 -0.81 -26.21
N MET A 1156 -7.89 0.26 -25.46
CA MET A 1156 -6.66 1.04 -25.66
C MET A 1156 -5.37 0.23 -25.51
N LEU A 1157 -5.34 -0.81 -24.67
CA LEU A 1157 -4.15 -1.65 -24.50
C LEU A 1157 -3.90 -2.51 -25.74
N LYS A 1158 -4.97 -3.08 -26.32
CA LYS A 1158 -4.91 -3.84 -27.57
C LYS A 1158 -4.44 -2.96 -28.73
N ILE A 1159 -5.07 -1.80 -28.91
CA ILE A 1159 -4.72 -0.80 -29.94
C ILE A 1159 -3.24 -0.39 -29.82
N THR A 1160 -2.78 -0.04 -28.61
CA THR A 1160 -1.37 0.35 -28.38
C THR A 1160 -0.41 -0.81 -28.63
N SER A 1161 -0.79 -2.04 -28.25
CA SER A 1161 0.04 -3.23 -28.50
C SER A 1161 0.15 -3.55 -29.99
N GLU A 1162 -0.92 -3.38 -30.76
CA GLU A 1162 -0.93 -3.58 -32.21
C GLU A 1162 -0.12 -2.49 -32.90
N GLY A 1163 -0.27 -1.22 -32.50
CA GLY A 1163 0.56 -0.12 -33.00
C GLY A 1163 2.06 -0.36 -32.76
N ARG A 1164 2.45 -0.86 -31.58
CA ARG A 1164 3.86 -1.21 -31.29
C ARG A 1164 4.41 -2.33 -32.18
N LYS A 1165 3.58 -3.33 -32.49
CA LYS A 1165 3.97 -4.44 -33.39
C LYS A 1165 4.12 -3.94 -34.83
N ALA A 1166 3.12 -3.22 -35.34
CA ALA A 1166 3.13 -2.61 -36.66
C ALA A 1166 4.36 -1.71 -36.87
N ALA A 1167 4.69 -0.88 -35.87
CA ALA A 1167 5.84 0.02 -35.91
C ALA A 1167 7.21 -0.69 -35.84
N LEU A 1168 7.25 -1.98 -35.48
CA LEU A 1168 8.47 -2.81 -35.59
C LEU A 1168 8.52 -3.46 -36.98
N ASP A 1169 7.44 -4.15 -37.36
CA ASP A 1169 7.26 -4.78 -38.66
C ASP A 1169 5.76 -5.09 -38.89
N MET A 1170 5.21 -4.71 -40.04
CA MET A 1170 3.80 -4.94 -40.39
C MET A 1170 3.42 -6.43 -40.46
N ARG A 1171 4.40 -7.32 -40.70
CA ARG A 1171 4.21 -8.78 -40.68
C ARG A 1171 3.80 -9.33 -39.31
N LEU A 1172 4.04 -8.58 -38.24
CA LEU A 1172 3.57 -8.93 -36.88
C LEU A 1172 2.06 -8.69 -36.69
N ILE A 1173 1.44 -7.92 -37.60
CA ILE A 1173 -0.01 -7.73 -37.69
C ILE A 1173 -0.60 -8.66 -38.73
N ASN A 1174 -0.02 -8.68 -39.93
CA ASN A 1174 -0.44 -9.54 -41.02
C ASN A 1174 0.75 -10.33 -41.59
N PRO A 1175 0.93 -11.61 -41.20
CA PRO A 1175 2.04 -12.44 -41.65
C PRO A 1175 2.09 -12.69 -43.16
N ALA A 1176 1.03 -12.38 -43.91
CA ALA A 1176 0.96 -12.57 -45.36
C ALA A 1176 1.55 -11.38 -46.16
N LEU A 1177 1.92 -10.28 -45.50
CA LEU A 1177 2.57 -9.14 -46.16
C LEU A 1177 4.01 -9.49 -46.58
N GLU A 1178 4.43 -8.93 -47.71
CA GLU A 1178 5.81 -9.05 -48.17
C GLU A 1178 6.78 -8.29 -47.26
N GLU A 1179 8.07 -8.65 -47.34
CA GLU A 1179 9.10 -7.98 -46.56
C GLU A 1179 9.36 -6.58 -47.11
N SER A 1180 9.09 -5.56 -46.31
CA SER A 1180 9.36 -4.17 -46.68
C SER A 1180 10.85 -3.85 -46.48
N PRO A 1181 11.55 -3.33 -47.50
CA PRO A 1181 12.93 -2.86 -47.38
C PRO A 1181 13.06 -1.64 -46.45
N GLU A 1182 11.95 -0.95 -46.17
CA GLU A 1182 11.86 0.19 -45.26
C GLU A 1182 11.47 -0.22 -43.84
N SER A 1183 11.54 -1.50 -43.49
CA SER A 1183 11.25 -1.97 -42.13
C SER A 1183 12.42 -1.71 -41.16
N LYS A 1184 12.11 -1.58 -39.86
CA LYS A 1184 13.15 -1.47 -38.81
C LYS A 1184 13.98 -2.75 -38.68
N ILE A 1185 13.40 -3.90 -39.00
CA ILE A 1185 14.10 -5.18 -38.98
C ILE A 1185 15.15 -5.24 -40.08
N GLU A 1186 14.81 -4.82 -41.30
CA GLU A 1186 15.77 -4.82 -42.41
C GLU A 1186 16.93 -3.84 -42.15
N ALA A 1187 16.61 -2.61 -41.71
CA ALA A 1187 17.61 -1.63 -41.31
C ALA A 1187 18.52 -2.13 -40.18
N LEU A 1188 18.01 -2.97 -39.27
CA LEU A 1188 18.79 -3.64 -38.23
C LEU A 1188 19.71 -4.71 -38.82
N VAL A 1189 19.17 -5.61 -39.66
CA VAL A 1189 19.90 -6.73 -40.28
C VAL A 1189 21.07 -6.21 -41.12
N GLU A 1190 20.82 -5.23 -41.99
CA GLU A 1190 21.86 -4.63 -42.83
C GLU A 1190 23.01 -4.08 -41.97
N ARG A 1191 22.66 -3.38 -40.88
CA ARG A 1191 23.64 -2.74 -40.01
C ARG A 1191 24.43 -3.74 -39.16
N VAL A 1192 23.77 -4.78 -38.65
CA VAL A 1192 24.42 -5.89 -37.94
C VAL A 1192 25.39 -6.62 -38.87
N GLY A 1193 24.99 -6.88 -40.12
CA GLY A 1193 25.85 -7.48 -41.14
C GLY A 1193 27.07 -6.60 -41.46
N ARG A 1194 26.85 -5.30 -41.65
CA ARG A 1194 27.93 -4.32 -41.90
C ARG A 1194 28.91 -4.23 -40.72
N ILE A 1195 28.42 -4.20 -39.49
CA ILE A 1195 29.26 -4.17 -38.28
C ILE A 1195 30.02 -5.48 -38.11
N TYR A 1196 29.37 -6.61 -38.37
CA TYR A 1196 30.00 -7.94 -38.34
C TYR A 1196 31.18 -7.99 -39.30
N GLN A 1197 30.98 -7.64 -40.56
CA GLN A 1197 32.03 -7.62 -41.59
C GLN A 1197 33.19 -6.69 -41.18
N ARG A 1198 32.87 -5.48 -40.72
CA ARG A 1198 33.86 -4.50 -40.26
C ARG A 1198 34.67 -4.98 -39.05
N THR A 1199 34.08 -5.77 -38.16
CA THR A 1199 34.71 -6.21 -36.89
C THR A 1199 35.19 -7.66 -36.92
N ASN A 1200 35.09 -8.34 -38.07
CA ASN A 1200 35.41 -9.76 -38.23
C ASN A 1200 36.86 -10.10 -37.83
N ALA A 1201 37.83 -9.25 -38.22
CA ALA A 1201 39.24 -9.42 -37.88
C ALA A 1201 39.49 -9.49 -36.36
N ASN A 1202 38.68 -8.78 -35.57
CA ASN A 1202 38.80 -8.70 -34.11
C ASN A 1202 37.76 -9.58 -33.38
N ARG A 1203 36.98 -10.40 -34.11
CA ARG A 1203 35.88 -11.21 -33.58
C ARG A 1203 34.92 -10.39 -32.70
N GLY A 1204 34.50 -9.22 -33.19
CA GLY A 1204 33.60 -8.33 -32.47
C GLY A 1204 32.30 -9.01 -32.04
N ALA A 1205 31.89 -8.82 -30.78
CA ALA A 1205 30.61 -9.30 -30.28
C ALA A 1205 29.52 -8.22 -30.47
N GLN A 1206 28.33 -8.65 -30.90
CA GLN A 1206 27.16 -7.78 -31.06
C GLN A 1206 26.03 -8.28 -30.15
N MET A 1207 25.34 -7.35 -29.48
CA MET A 1207 24.16 -7.64 -28.68
C MET A 1207 22.95 -6.92 -29.27
N ILE A 1208 21.84 -7.63 -29.40
CA ILE A 1208 20.57 -7.11 -29.93
C ILE A 1208 19.53 -7.21 -28.82
N PHE A 1209 18.87 -6.09 -28.52
CA PHE A 1209 17.79 -6.02 -27.54
C PHE A 1209 16.47 -5.79 -28.26
N CYS A 1210 15.46 -6.62 -27.99
CA CYS A 1210 14.11 -6.48 -28.54
C CYS A 1210 13.06 -6.60 -27.42
N ASP A 1211 12.32 -5.51 -27.17
CA ASP A 1211 11.35 -5.41 -26.07
C ASP A 1211 9.98 -6.03 -26.40
N LEU A 1212 9.79 -6.54 -27.62
CA LEU A 1212 8.60 -7.29 -28.02
C LEU A 1212 8.94 -8.78 -28.01
N ALA A 1213 8.68 -9.43 -26.87
CA ALA A 1213 8.96 -10.86 -26.68
C ALA A 1213 8.33 -11.73 -27.78
N THR A 1214 9.07 -12.75 -28.23
CA THR A 1214 8.61 -13.81 -29.13
C THR A 1214 7.30 -14.42 -28.63
N PRO A 1215 6.32 -14.73 -29.51
CA PRO A 1215 5.05 -15.27 -29.09
C PRO A 1215 5.27 -16.61 -28.36
N LYS A 1216 4.93 -16.65 -27.07
CA LYS A 1216 4.66 -17.92 -26.39
C LYS A 1216 3.43 -18.51 -27.08
N GLY A 1217 3.64 -19.45 -28.00
CA GLY A 1217 2.57 -20.24 -28.59
C GLY A 1217 1.73 -20.85 -27.46
N ARG A 1218 0.49 -20.39 -27.33
CA ARG A 1218 -0.49 -21.06 -26.48
C ARG A 1218 -0.96 -22.31 -27.25
N GLY A 1219 -0.46 -23.47 -26.83
CA GLY A 1219 -1.05 -24.78 -27.14
C GLY A 1219 -0.45 -25.45 -28.38
N GLY A 1220 0.54 -26.30 -28.15
CA GLY A 1220 1.09 -27.21 -29.15
C GLY A 1220 2.38 -27.82 -28.63
N VAL A 1221 2.28 -29.02 -28.05
CA VAL A 1221 3.46 -29.83 -27.77
C VAL A 1221 4.06 -30.23 -29.12
N THR A 1222 5.22 -29.67 -29.46
CA THR A 1222 6.16 -30.32 -30.38
C THR A 1222 7.51 -30.38 -29.68
N LYS A 1223 7.86 -31.62 -29.30
CA LYS A 1223 9.22 -32.01 -28.97
C LYS A 1223 10.14 -31.63 -30.13
N THR A 1224 11.21 -30.91 -29.82
CA THR A 1224 12.47 -30.96 -30.57
C THR A 1224 13.60 -30.93 -29.57
N GLU A 1225 13.81 -32.07 -28.89
CA GLU A 1225 15.17 -32.56 -28.70
C GLU A 1225 15.65 -33.01 -30.08
N THR A 1226 16.79 -32.47 -30.53
CA THR A 1226 17.80 -32.97 -31.48
C THR A 1226 18.31 -31.86 -32.40
N ALA A 1227 19.64 -31.66 -32.35
CA ALA A 1227 20.53 -30.98 -33.30
C ALA A 1227 21.39 -29.88 -32.64
N LEU A 1228 22.30 -30.30 -31.75
CA LEU A 1228 23.53 -29.56 -31.43
C LEU A 1228 24.75 -30.50 -31.43
N ASP A 1229 24.65 -31.60 -32.18
CA ASP A 1229 25.80 -32.31 -32.74
C ASP A 1229 25.71 -32.14 -34.26
N GLU A 1230 26.85 -31.88 -34.90
CA GLU A 1230 27.06 -31.55 -36.33
C GLU A 1230 27.05 -30.05 -36.71
N ALA A 1231 28.10 -29.33 -36.28
CA ALA A 1231 29.06 -28.69 -37.20
C ALA A 1231 30.14 -27.90 -36.42
N ALA A 1232 31.33 -28.51 -36.36
CA ALA A 1232 32.69 -27.96 -36.17
C ALA A 1232 32.92 -26.65 -35.39
#